data_AF-A0A1H0AEN4-F1
#
_entry.id   AF-A0A1H0AEN4-F1
#
_cell.length_a   1.000
_cell.length_b   1.000
_cell.length_c   1.000
_cell.angle_alpha   90.00
_cell.angle_beta   90.00
_cell.angle_gamma   90.00
#
_symmetry.space_group_name_H-M   'P 1'
#
loop_
_entity.id
_entity.type
_entity.pdbx_description
1 polymer ?
#
loop_
_entity_poly.entity_id
_entity_poly.type
_entity_poly.pdbx_seq_one_letter_code
_entity_poly.pdbx_strand_id
1 'polypeptide(L)'
;MALALYRKYRPASFSEVVGQEHVTEPLRMALQAGRINHAYLFSGPRGCGKTSSARILARSLNCAQGPTPDPCGECSSCIALAPEGGGNVDVVELDAASHGGVDDTRELRDRAFYAPAESRYRVFIIDEAHMVTTQGFNALLKIVEEPPDHLIFIFATTEPEKVLGTIRSRTHHYPFRLMPPGVMRELVERICADEGVQVEPAVFPLVIRAGGGSARDTLSVMDQLLAGAGPEGVTYARAVSLLGVTDVALIDEMIDALGAHDGAGVFGTVHRLVEAGHDPRRFASDLLDRLRDLVLLHAVPDAGERGLIDAPAEQLTTMLGQVDKIGAGSLTRYAEIVHNGLIDMRGATAPRLVLELLCSRMLLPGAADNEAALLDRIDRLERRAPAVAPAPAVAAPTPAAAPVAAAPTAPPAGDRPVFQRRSQAPAPAEPKPEAAKPPQRPAEPEPAPAPAPTPEPEPEPAAAAAPGAVDVATLRQSWPALLAAVRSQSRSTEAMLTNATVQSVEGNTITLSHTAEPLAKRLSDPRNSDAIAAAVESVLGGKWQVRCVHGTAAAAPVRPAAAKPAPERPVVQRRSQQPQQQQPAADTAAPAAAAPSRRPEPVRRSAPAADEPPPPEPPADFDEPLPPDPASEREDEEAMLDEVAAAPMGSPDVQQHDPDEEIIKLFSPLGARRID
;
A
#
# COMPACT_ATOMS: atom_id res chain seq x y z
N MET A 1 19.52 29.07 1.73
CA MET A 1 18.72 27.99 2.34
C MET A 1 19.71 26.93 2.81
N ALA A 2 19.52 26.32 3.97
CA ALA A 2 20.28 25.13 4.31
C ALA A 2 19.91 24.00 3.32
N LEU A 3 20.91 23.28 2.82
CA LEU A 3 20.70 22.09 2.00
C LEU A 3 20.35 20.92 2.91
N ALA A 4 19.28 20.19 2.59
CA ALA A 4 18.88 19.00 3.34
C ALA A 4 20.03 17.99 3.43
N LEU A 5 20.24 17.38 4.60
CA LEU A 5 21.37 16.49 4.88
C LEU A 5 21.62 15.44 3.80
N TYR A 6 20.57 14.75 3.32
CA TYR A 6 20.69 13.68 2.31
C TYR A 6 21.19 14.16 0.93
N ARG A 7 21.21 15.48 0.69
CA ARG A 7 21.84 16.11 -0.49
C ARG A 7 23.26 16.55 -0.19
N LYS A 8 23.47 17.25 0.94
CA LYS A 8 24.79 17.77 1.37
C LYS A 8 25.81 16.63 1.57
N TYR A 9 25.40 15.53 2.19
CA TYR A 9 26.22 14.33 2.44
C TYR A 9 25.94 13.20 1.46
N ARG A 10 25.47 13.50 0.23
CA ARG A 10 25.43 12.50 -0.84
C ARG A 10 26.88 12.18 -1.24
N PRO A 11 27.29 10.90 -1.24
CA PRO A 11 28.67 10.53 -1.56
C PRO A 11 29.05 10.90 -3.00
N ALA A 12 30.28 11.38 -3.18
CA ALA A 12 30.85 11.81 -4.44
C ALA A 12 31.90 10.83 -5.01
N SER A 13 32.31 9.84 -4.22
CA SER A 13 33.25 8.76 -4.57
C SER A 13 32.80 7.41 -3.96
N PHE A 14 33.33 6.29 -4.47
CA PHE A 14 32.95 4.96 -3.97
C PHE A 14 33.43 4.67 -2.54
N SER A 15 34.48 5.35 -2.06
CA SER A 15 34.98 5.24 -0.68
C SER A 15 34.10 5.98 0.34
N GLU A 16 33.27 6.93 -0.10
CA GLU A 16 32.28 7.61 0.74
C GLU A 16 30.94 6.84 0.85
N VAL A 17 30.74 5.80 0.03
CA VAL A 17 29.52 4.98 0.06
C VAL A 17 29.62 3.96 1.19
N VAL A 18 28.99 4.28 2.32
CA VAL A 18 28.97 3.45 3.53
C VAL A 18 28.03 2.25 3.40
N GLY A 19 28.44 1.08 3.91
CA GLY A 19 27.59 -0.10 4.13
C GLY A 19 27.20 -0.86 2.85
N GLN A 20 27.94 -0.66 1.76
CA GLN A 20 27.74 -1.34 0.47
C GLN A 20 29.07 -1.89 -0.10
N GLU A 21 29.98 -2.29 0.79
CA GLU A 21 31.35 -2.73 0.47
C GLU A 21 31.36 -3.90 -0.53
N HIS A 22 30.34 -4.76 -0.47
CA HIS A 22 30.13 -5.88 -1.40
C HIS A 22 29.72 -5.46 -2.83
N VAL A 23 29.39 -4.18 -3.05
CA VAL A 23 29.13 -3.59 -4.38
C VAL A 23 30.25 -2.64 -4.78
N THR A 24 30.67 -1.76 -3.86
CA THR A 24 31.62 -0.69 -4.16
C THR A 24 33.01 -1.22 -4.45
N GLU A 25 33.51 -2.19 -3.68
CA GLU A 25 34.88 -2.70 -3.87
C GLU A 25 35.04 -3.52 -5.16
N PRO A 26 34.11 -4.41 -5.56
CA PRO A 26 34.13 -5.02 -6.89
C PRO A 26 34.07 -4.01 -8.05
N LEU A 27 33.29 -2.92 -7.93
CA LEU A 27 33.24 -1.86 -8.93
C LEU A 27 34.59 -1.10 -9.02
N ARG A 28 35.22 -0.79 -7.88
CA ARG A 28 36.54 -0.15 -7.83
C ARG A 28 37.62 -1.03 -8.47
N MET A 29 37.66 -2.33 -8.13
CA MET A 29 38.57 -3.30 -8.76
C MET A 29 38.31 -3.47 -10.26
N ALA A 30 37.05 -3.43 -10.71
CA ALA A 30 36.72 -3.51 -12.14
C ALA A 30 37.25 -2.28 -12.91
N LEU A 31 37.08 -1.08 -12.35
CA LEU A 31 37.60 0.17 -12.90
C LEU A 31 39.13 0.19 -12.96
N GLN A 32 39.82 -0.21 -11.88
CA GLN A 32 41.28 -0.33 -11.85
C GLN A 32 41.82 -1.31 -12.90
N ALA A 33 41.10 -2.42 -13.13
CA ALA A 33 41.47 -3.43 -14.13
C ALA A 33 41.05 -3.07 -15.57
N GLY A 34 40.43 -1.91 -15.80
CA GLY A 34 39.87 -1.53 -17.11
C GLY A 34 38.72 -2.41 -17.60
N ARG A 35 38.13 -3.23 -16.72
CA ARG A 35 37.04 -4.17 -17.04
C ARG A 35 35.68 -3.48 -16.94
N ILE A 36 35.42 -2.60 -17.90
CA ILE A 36 34.18 -1.83 -17.99
C ILE A 36 33.16 -2.62 -18.81
N ASN A 37 31.94 -2.71 -18.29
CA ASN A 37 30.83 -3.36 -18.99
C ASN A 37 29.93 -2.30 -19.64
N HIS A 38 29.26 -2.66 -20.72
CA HIS A 38 28.32 -1.78 -21.40
C HIS A 38 26.98 -1.62 -20.66
N ALA A 39 26.64 -2.52 -19.73
CA ALA A 39 25.39 -2.47 -18.98
C ALA A 39 25.53 -2.96 -17.53
N TYR A 40 25.01 -2.15 -16.60
CA TYR A 40 24.97 -2.41 -15.16
C TYR A 40 23.51 -2.40 -14.66
N LEU A 41 23.18 -3.29 -13.71
CA LEU A 41 21.90 -3.30 -13.01
C LEU A 41 22.15 -3.17 -11.51
N PHE A 42 21.75 -2.04 -10.94
CA PHE A 42 21.81 -1.75 -9.51
C PHE A 42 20.43 -2.00 -8.92
N SER A 43 20.26 -3.08 -8.16
CA SER A 43 18.97 -3.41 -7.54
C SER A 43 19.01 -3.23 -6.03
N GLY A 44 17.84 -3.11 -5.40
CA GLY A 44 17.69 -3.18 -3.94
C GLY A 44 16.77 -2.10 -3.40
N PRO A 45 16.51 -2.07 -2.08
CA PRO A 45 15.54 -1.16 -1.46
C PRO A 45 15.74 0.32 -1.80
N ARG A 46 14.72 1.14 -1.53
CA ARG A 46 14.84 2.59 -1.73
C ARG A 46 15.88 3.18 -0.77
N GLY A 47 16.63 4.18 -1.25
CA GLY A 47 17.53 4.99 -0.41
C GLY A 47 18.82 4.32 0.10
N CYS A 48 19.13 3.09 -0.32
CA CYS A 48 20.40 2.40 -0.05
C CYS A 48 21.62 2.87 -0.88
N GLY A 49 21.43 3.86 -1.77
CA GLY A 49 22.53 4.48 -2.53
C GLY A 49 22.60 4.19 -4.03
N LYS A 50 21.71 3.37 -4.61
CA LYS A 50 21.72 2.97 -6.05
C LYS A 50 22.05 4.12 -7.02
N THR A 51 21.22 5.18 -7.04
CA THR A 51 21.38 6.34 -7.93
C THR A 51 22.64 7.15 -7.63
N SER A 52 23.06 7.23 -6.36
CA SER A 52 24.33 7.86 -5.99
C SER A 52 25.52 7.10 -6.57
N SER A 53 25.54 5.78 -6.41
CA SER A 53 26.58 4.91 -7.00
C SER A 53 26.54 4.92 -8.53
N ALA A 54 25.38 5.09 -9.17
CA ALA A 54 25.27 5.26 -10.61
C ALA A 54 25.96 6.54 -11.09
N ARG A 55 25.71 7.67 -10.39
CA ARG A 55 26.41 8.93 -10.66
C ARG A 55 27.90 8.84 -10.40
N ILE A 56 28.32 8.18 -9.31
CA ILE A 56 29.74 7.95 -9.01
C ILE A 56 30.39 7.11 -10.13
N LEU A 57 29.73 6.05 -10.62
CA LEU A 57 30.24 5.26 -11.74
C LEU A 57 30.40 6.11 -13.01
N ALA A 58 29.38 6.90 -13.38
CA ALA A 58 29.47 7.83 -14.50
C ALA A 58 30.63 8.83 -14.34
N ARG A 59 30.82 9.37 -13.12
CA ARG A 59 31.92 10.28 -12.76
C ARG A 59 33.29 9.61 -12.85
N SER A 60 33.41 8.36 -12.40
CA SER A 60 34.61 7.52 -12.50
C SER A 60 35.01 7.22 -13.94
N LEU A 61 34.03 6.99 -14.82
CA LEU A 61 34.21 6.71 -16.25
C LEU A 61 34.61 7.97 -17.04
N ASN A 62 33.96 9.10 -16.76
CA ASN A 62 34.11 10.36 -17.51
C ASN A 62 35.07 11.38 -16.86
N CYS A 63 35.71 11.03 -15.75
CA CYS A 63 36.82 11.80 -15.18
C CYS A 63 37.92 12.04 -16.22
N ALA A 64 38.59 13.20 -16.18
CA ALA A 64 39.75 13.48 -17.04
C ALA A 64 40.94 12.53 -16.78
N GLN A 65 41.04 11.99 -15.56
CA GLN A 65 41.97 10.93 -15.16
C GLN A 65 41.34 9.53 -15.27
N GLY A 66 40.16 9.43 -15.89
CA GLY A 66 39.35 8.21 -15.97
C GLY A 66 39.62 7.34 -17.20
N PRO A 67 39.29 6.03 -17.13
CA PRO A 67 38.52 5.39 -16.06
C PRO A 67 39.29 5.21 -14.74
N THR A 68 38.70 5.60 -13.60
CA THR A 68 39.34 5.52 -12.27
C THR A 68 38.33 5.17 -11.18
N PRO A 69 38.69 4.33 -10.17
CA PRO A 69 37.86 4.12 -8.97
C PRO A 69 37.66 5.40 -8.15
N ASP A 70 38.63 6.32 -8.20
CA ASP A 70 38.74 7.48 -7.33
C ASP A 70 38.76 8.74 -8.24
N PRO A 71 37.60 9.34 -8.55
CA PRO A 71 37.49 10.48 -9.48
C PRO A 71 38.08 11.77 -8.87
N CYS A 72 38.81 12.54 -9.69
CA CYS A 72 39.67 13.64 -9.21
C CYS A 72 38.96 14.83 -8.54
N GLY A 73 37.64 14.93 -8.58
CA GLY A 73 36.88 16.03 -8.00
C GLY A 73 36.86 17.34 -8.82
N GLU A 74 37.97 17.67 -9.49
CA GLU A 74 38.25 19.02 -10.00
C GLU A 74 37.99 19.25 -11.50
N CYS A 75 37.92 18.19 -12.32
CA CYS A 75 37.66 18.36 -13.76
C CYS A 75 36.19 18.70 -14.07
N SER A 76 35.91 19.26 -15.25
CA SER A 76 34.55 19.69 -15.67
C SER A 76 33.49 18.59 -15.48
N SER A 77 33.76 17.36 -15.92
CA SER A 77 32.88 16.20 -15.69
C SER A 77 32.70 15.88 -14.20
N CYS A 78 33.78 15.92 -13.40
CA CYS A 78 33.71 15.66 -11.95
C CYS A 78 32.91 16.71 -11.18
N ILE A 79 32.94 17.98 -11.61
CA ILE A 79 32.15 19.08 -11.04
C ILE A 79 30.69 18.97 -11.51
N ALA A 80 30.46 18.73 -12.80
CA ALA A 80 29.14 18.56 -13.40
C ALA A 80 28.34 17.40 -12.81
N LEU A 81 29.02 16.30 -12.45
CA LEU A 81 28.45 15.09 -11.83
C LEU A 81 28.60 15.04 -10.30
N ALA A 82 29.06 16.13 -9.67
CA ALA A 82 29.07 16.24 -8.21
C ALA A 82 27.64 16.22 -7.63
N PRO A 83 27.46 15.98 -6.32
CA PRO A 83 26.13 16.03 -5.67
C PRO A 83 25.31 17.27 -5.95
N GLU A 84 25.97 18.43 -6.08
CA GLU A 84 25.38 19.75 -6.38
C GLU A 84 25.59 20.18 -7.86
N GLY A 85 26.17 19.32 -8.68
CA GLY A 85 26.46 19.60 -10.09
C GLY A 85 25.20 19.73 -10.95
N GLY A 86 25.26 20.56 -11.98
CA GLY A 86 24.16 20.82 -12.91
C GLY A 86 23.84 19.70 -13.90
N GLY A 87 24.54 18.56 -13.83
CA GLY A 87 24.50 17.50 -14.84
C GLY A 87 25.54 17.68 -15.95
N ASN A 88 25.81 16.60 -16.69
CA ASN A 88 26.79 16.56 -17.78
C ASN A 88 26.07 16.16 -19.08
N VAL A 89 26.43 16.75 -20.22
CA VAL A 89 25.76 16.55 -21.52
C VAL A 89 25.83 15.09 -22.01
N ASP A 90 26.87 14.37 -21.63
CA ASP A 90 27.09 12.97 -21.98
C ASP A 90 26.51 11.99 -20.94
N VAL A 91 25.92 12.48 -19.85
CA VAL A 91 25.25 11.66 -18.83
C VAL A 91 23.78 12.03 -18.75
N VAL A 92 22.92 11.16 -19.32
CA VAL A 92 21.47 11.35 -19.27
C VAL A 92 20.91 10.54 -18.11
N GLU A 93 20.30 11.24 -17.16
CA GLU A 93 19.51 10.64 -16.08
C GLU A 93 18.02 10.68 -16.45
N LEU A 94 17.40 9.51 -16.53
CA LEU A 94 15.98 9.33 -16.82
C LEU A 94 15.30 8.65 -15.63
N ASP A 95 14.30 9.30 -15.05
CA ASP A 95 13.40 8.70 -14.05
C ASP A 95 12.26 7.99 -14.80
N ALA A 96 12.26 6.66 -14.78
CA ALA A 96 11.27 5.85 -15.48
C ALA A 96 9.87 5.92 -14.85
N ALA A 97 9.73 6.38 -13.60
CA ALA A 97 8.41 6.65 -13.01
C ALA A 97 7.69 7.83 -13.70
N SER A 98 8.47 8.73 -14.33
CA SER A 98 7.97 9.92 -15.03
C SER A 98 8.10 9.80 -16.56
N HIS A 99 9.13 9.10 -17.06
CA HIS A 99 9.50 9.01 -18.48
C HIS A 99 9.78 7.54 -18.92
N GLY A 100 8.96 6.59 -18.44
CA GLY A 100 9.08 5.16 -18.75
C GLY A 100 8.44 4.71 -20.08
N GLY A 101 8.06 5.67 -20.94
CA GLY A 101 7.31 5.43 -22.17
C GLY A 101 8.14 4.83 -23.30
N VAL A 102 7.44 4.36 -24.34
CA VAL A 102 8.06 3.83 -25.56
C VAL A 102 8.75 4.95 -26.35
N ASP A 103 8.18 6.14 -26.34
CA ASP A 103 8.72 7.26 -27.10
C ASP A 103 9.94 7.89 -26.39
N ASP A 104 9.92 7.97 -25.04
CA ASP A 104 11.10 8.35 -24.24
C ASP A 104 12.29 7.42 -24.49
N THR A 105 12.03 6.11 -24.48
CA THR A 105 13.05 5.08 -24.72
C THR A 105 13.51 5.00 -26.18
N ARG A 106 12.65 5.34 -27.15
CA ARG A 106 13.04 5.55 -28.56
C ARG A 106 13.93 6.78 -28.72
N GLU A 107 13.62 7.91 -28.07
CA GLU A 107 14.49 9.09 -28.13
C GLU A 107 15.86 8.77 -27.53
N LEU A 108 15.90 8.08 -26.38
CA LEU A 108 17.14 7.65 -25.74
C LEU A 108 17.95 6.69 -26.62
N ARG A 109 17.28 5.73 -27.29
CA ARG A 109 17.86 4.82 -28.29
C ARG A 109 18.46 5.59 -29.47
N ASP A 110 17.73 6.55 -30.03
CA ASP A 110 18.18 7.33 -31.19
C ASP A 110 19.34 8.26 -30.81
N ARG A 111 19.33 8.78 -29.58
CA ARG A 111 20.44 9.52 -28.96
C ARG A 111 21.65 8.66 -28.59
N ALA A 112 21.56 7.33 -28.63
CA ALA A 112 22.62 6.40 -28.22
C ALA A 112 23.75 6.28 -29.26
N PHE A 113 23.40 6.37 -30.55
CA PHE A 113 24.34 6.21 -31.66
C PHE A 113 25.33 7.37 -31.82
N TYR A 114 25.02 8.55 -31.28
CA TYR A 114 25.93 9.69 -31.32
C TYR A 114 27.07 9.51 -30.30
N ALA A 115 28.29 9.83 -30.74
CA ALA A 115 29.46 9.88 -29.87
C ALA A 115 29.28 10.93 -28.76
N PRO A 116 30.02 10.82 -27.64
CA PRO A 116 30.03 11.84 -26.59
C PRO A 116 30.57 13.18 -27.11
N ALA A 117 30.12 14.28 -26.53
CA ALA A 117 30.51 15.64 -26.90
C ALA A 117 31.81 16.10 -26.23
N GLU A 118 31.97 15.83 -24.94
CA GLU A 118 33.14 16.25 -24.14
C GLU A 118 33.81 15.11 -23.37
N SER A 119 33.07 14.03 -23.11
CA SER A 119 33.45 12.94 -22.21
C SER A 119 33.99 11.70 -22.94
N ARG A 120 34.52 10.73 -22.19
CA ARG A 120 34.99 9.45 -22.78
C ARG A 120 33.85 8.51 -23.14
N TYR A 121 32.78 8.51 -22.35
CA TYR A 121 31.59 7.66 -22.52
C TYR A 121 30.31 8.48 -22.47
N ARG A 122 29.30 8.00 -23.19
CA ARG A 122 27.91 8.43 -23.07
C ARG A 122 27.22 7.47 -22.11
N VAL A 123 26.74 7.99 -20.98
CA VAL A 123 26.18 7.17 -19.90
C VAL A 123 24.69 7.45 -19.77
N PHE A 124 23.88 6.40 -19.80
CA PHE A 124 22.44 6.47 -19.57
C PHE A 124 22.09 5.82 -18.24
N ILE A 125 21.67 6.65 -17.28
CA ILE A 125 21.19 6.21 -15.97
C ILE A 125 19.67 6.17 -16.01
N ILE A 126 19.09 4.99 -15.87
CA ILE A 126 17.64 4.78 -15.87
C ILE A 126 17.23 4.41 -14.44
N ASP A 127 16.72 5.38 -13.69
CA ASP A 127 16.27 5.18 -12.31
C ASP A 127 14.82 4.67 -12.25
N GLU A 128 14.52 3.92 -11.19
CA GLU A 128 13.32 3.10 -11.01
C GLU A 128 12.91 2.31 -12.27
N ALA A 129 13.89 1.64 -12.90
CA ALA A 129 13.76 0.95 -14.18
C ALA A 129 12.63 -0.09 -14.26
N HIS A 130 12.11 -0.61 -13.14
CA HIS A 130 10.90 -1.46 -13.13
C HIS A 130 9.63 -0.73 -13.61
N MET A 131 9.65 0.60 -13.67
CA MET A 131 8.57 1.43 -14.22
C MET A 131 8.65 1.62 -15.74
N VAL A 132 9.74 1.20 -16.39
CA VAL A 132 9.83 1.22 -17.86
C VAL A 132 8.83 0.21 -18.44
N THR A 133 8.02 0.66 -19.39
CA THR A 133 7.05 -0.21 -20.07
C THR A 133 7.73 -1.34 -20.84
N THR A 134 7.08 -2.51 -20.95
CA THR A 134 7.58 -3.66 -21.74
C THR A 134 7.98 -3.26 -23.16
N GLN A 135 7.17 -2.41 -23.81
CA GLN A 135 7.44 -1.88 -25.14
C GLN A 135 8.68 -0.96 -25.17
N GLY A 136 8.91 -0.17 -24.12
CA GLY A 136 10.11 0.65 -23.98
C GLY A 136 11.39 -0.16 -23.75
N PHE A 137 11.34 -1.19 -22.90
CA PHE A 137 12.46 -2.13 -22.78
C PHE A 137 12.77 -2.82 -24.11
N ASN A 138 11.74 -3.25 -24.86
CA ASN A 138 11.92 -3.85 -26.19
C ASN A 138 12.55 -2.88 -27.20
N ALA A 139 12.31 -1.57 -27.09
CA ALA A 139 12.98 -0.55 -27.90
C ALA A 139 14.49 -0.42 -27.58
N LEU A 140 14.89 -0.72 -26.35
CA LEU A 140 16.29 -0.69 -25.90
C LEU A 140 17.05 -1.99 -26.16
N LEU A 141 16.36 -3.14 -26.29
CA LEU A 141 16.99 -4.48 -26.39
C LEU A 141 18.14 -4.53 -27.39
N LYS A 142 17.94 -4.07 -28.63
CA LYS A 142 18.97 -4.11 -29.68
C LYS A 142 20.26 -3.37 -29.27
N ILE A 143 20.14 -2.24 -28.56
CA ILE A 143 21.31 -1.44 -28.15
C ILE A 143 21.92 -1.98 -26.84
N VAL A 144 21.14 -2.64 -25.98
CA VAL A 144 21.69 -3.37 -24.82
C VAL A 144 22.38 -4.67 -25.26
N GLU A 145 21.97 -5.25 -26.39
CA GLU A 145 22.58 -6.44 -27.01
C GLU A 145 23.86 -6.12 -27.77
N GLU A 146 23.84 -5.10 -28.63
CA GLU A 146 24.98 -4.67 -29.45
C GLU A 146 25.23 -3.15 -29.26
N PRO A 147 25.74 -2.72 -28.10
CA PRO A 147 26.01 -1.31 -27.82
C PRO A 147 27.25 -0.78 -28.57
N PRO A 148 27.25 0.49 -28.99
CA PRO A 148 28.47 1.19 -29.39
C PRO A 148 29.52 1.22 -28.25
N ASP A 149 30.81 1.13 -28.59
CA ASP A 149 31.93 1.09 -27.63
C ASP A 149 31.95 2.26 -26.60
N HIS A 150 31.38 3.41 -26.97
CA HIS A 150 31.29 4.60 -26.14
C HIS A 150 30.06 4.65 -25.23
N LEU A 151 29.14 3.69 -25.30
CA LEU A 151 27.85 3.72 -24.63
C LEU A 151 27.81 2.81 -23.38
N ILE A 152 27.32 3.35 -22.26
CA ILE A 152 27.15 2.59 -21.01
C ILE A 152 25.75 2.83 -20.42
N PHE A 153 25.02 1.75 -20.14
CA PHE A 153 23.75 1.77 -19.40
C PHE A 153 23.95 1.47 -17.92
N ILE A 154 23.24 2.19 -17.06
CA ILE A 154 23.12 1.90 -15.63
C ILE A 154 21.64 1.92 -15.26
N PHE A 155 21.04 0.75 -15.12
CA PHE A 155 19.66 0.58 -14.66
C PHE A 155 19.65 0.54 -13.13
N ALA A 156 18.85 1.39 -12.47
CA ALA A 156 18.62 1.33 -11.02
C ALA A 156 17.16 0.95 -10.74
N THR A 157 16.91 0.02 -9.80
CA THR A 157 15.53 -0.45 -9.51
C THR A 157 15.36 -0.94 -8.08
N THR A 158 14.15 -0.83 -7.51
CA THR A 158 13.75 -1.57 -6.31
C THR A 158 13.34 -3.03 -6.57
N GLU A 159 12.85 -3.33 -7.76
CA GLU A 159 12.18 -4.59 -8.11
C GLU A 159 12.87 -5.23 -9.34
N PRO A 160 13.98 -5.97 -9.17
CA PRO A 160 14.76 -6.55 -10.28
C PRO A 160 14.02 -7.66 -11.03
N GLU A 161 13.02 -8.29 -10.42
CA GLU A 161 12.13 -9.29 -11.03
C GLU A 161 11.17 -8.69 -12.07
N LYS A 162 10.81 -7.40 -11.94
CA LYS A 162 9.97 -6.68 -12.92
C LYS A 162 10.73 -6.17 -14.15
N VAL A 163 12.07 -6.09 -14.07
CA VAL A 163 12.92 -5.81 -15.24
C VAL A 163 12.92 -7.03 -16.16
N LEU A 164 12.77 -6.83 -17.48
CA LEU A 164 12.73 -7.93 -18.45
C LEU A 164 13.96 -8.84 -18.33
N GLY A 165 13.71 -10.16 -18.33
CA GLY A 165 14.78 -11.16 -18.19
C GLY A 165 15.88 -11.04 -19.26
N THR A 166 15.52 -10.60 -20.46
CA THR A 166 16.41 -10.33 -21.60
C THR A 166 17.31 -9.10 -21.43
N ILE A 167 16.92 -8.14 -20.60
CA ILE A 167 17.78 -7.03 -20.15
C ILE A 167 18.65 -7.52 -18.99
N ARG A 168 18.04 -8.18 -18.01
CA ARG A 168 18.72 -8.65 -16.80
C ARG A 168 19.85 -9.65 -17.08
N SER A 169 19.71 -10.50 -18.10
CA SER A 169 20.75 -11.45 -18.54
C SER A 169 21.97 -10.79 -19.20
N ARG A 170 21.87 -9.51 -19.58
CA ARG A 170 22.93 -8.75 -20.28
C ARG A 170 23.53 -7.63 -19.42
N THR A 171 22.88 -7.31 -18.31
CA THR A 171 23.42 -6.41 -17.28
C THR A 171 24.28 -7.13 -16.26
N HIS A 172 25.39 -6.51 -15.84
CA HIS A 172 26.10 -6.93 -14.63
C HIS A 172 25.33 -6.48 -13.39
N HIS A 173 24.84 -7.44 -12.60
CA HIS A 173 23.90 -7.21 -11.50
C HIS A 173 24.61 -7.00 -10.15
N TYR A 174 24.34 -5.87 -9.50
CA TYR A 174 24.86 -5.49 -8.18
C TYR A 174 23.70 -5.26 -7.20
N PRO A 175 23.49 -6.15 -6.21
CA PRO A 175 22.40 -6.04 -5.24
C PRO A 175 22.81 -5.21 -4.00
N PHE A 176 22.28 -4.00 -3.89
CA PHE A 176 22.38 -3.13 -2.72
C PHE A 176 21.47 -3.62 -1.60
N ARG A 177 21.87 -3.40 -0.34
CA ARG A 177 21.16 -3.86 0.87
C ARG A 177 20.77 -2.70 1.76
N LEU A 178 19.87 -2.92 2.73
CA LEU A 178 19.68 -1.96 3.82
C LEU A 178 20.92 -1.95 4.72
N MET A 179 21.22 -0.78 5.28
CA MET A 179 22.39 -0.61 6.15
C MET A 179 22.10 -1.14 7.57
N PRO A 180 23.03 -1.89 8.19
CA PRO A 180 22.88 -2.33 9.58
C PRO A 180 22.74 -1.13 10.55
N PRO A 181 21.95 -1.24 11.64
CA PRO A 181 21.71 -0.13 12.57
C PRO A 181 22.99 0.50 13.15
N GLY A 182 24.01 -0.31 13.50
CA GLY A 182 25.29 0.20 14.01
C GLY A 182 26.03 1.08 13.00
N VAL A 183 26.14 0.63 11.75
CA VAL A 183 26.78 1.39 10.66
C VAL A 183 26.00 2.67 10.36
N MET A 184 24.66 2.62 10.43
CA MET A 184 23.81 3.80 10.27
C MET A 184 24.01 4.80 11.42
N ARG A 185 24.15 4.32 12.66
CA ARG A 185 24.44 5.17 13.82
C ARG A 185 25.77 5.92 13.62
N GLU A 186 26.85 5.22 13.27
CA GLU A 186 28.16 5.85 13.02
C GLU A 186 28.13 6.91 11.89
N LEU A 187 27.33 6.67 10.85
CA LEU A 187 27.11 7.64 9.77
C LEU A 187 26.38 8.90 10.28
N VAL A 188 25.28 8.73 11.03
CA VAL A 188 24.46 9.84 11.51
C VAL A 188 25.15 10.62 12.63
N GLU A 189 25.84 9.95 13.56
CA GLU A 189 26.63 10.59 14.62
C GLU A 189 27.73 11.50 14.04
N ARG A 190 28.47 11.01 13.05
CA ARG A 190 29.48 11.79 12.30
C ARG A 190 28.87 13.01 11.61
N ILE A 191 27.74 12.84 10.91
CA ILE A 191 27.06 13.95 10.23
C ILE A 191 26.56 15.01 11.23
N CYS A 192 26.02 14.60 12.39
CA CYS A 192 25.62 15.54 13.43
C CYS A 192 26.81 16.30 14.03
N ALA A 193 27.97 15.63 14.18
CA ALA A 193 29.21 16.27 14.60
C ALA A 193 29.74 17.28 13.55
N ASP A 194 29.67 16.95 12.26
CA ASP A 194 30.06 17.83 11.16
C ASP A 194 29.16 19.07 11.01
N GLU A 195 27.86 18.96 11.36
CA GLU A 195 26.95 20.12 11.49
C GLU A 195 27.13 20.89 12.82
N GLY A 196 27.88 20.34 13.78
CA GLY A 196 28.09 20.93 15.10
C GLY A 196 26.86 20.91 16.02
N VAL A 197 25.88 20.05 15.78
CA VAL A 197 24.62 20.00 16.56
C VAL A 197 24.66 18.89 17.61
N GLN A 198 24.28 19.23 18.84
CA GLN A 198 24.11 18.26 19.92
C GLN A 198 22.82 17.45 19.74
N VAL A 199 22.93 16.13 19.83
CA VAL A 199 21.81 15.18 19.72
C VAL A 199 21.92 14.18 20.86
N GLU A 200 20.84 13.98 21.62
CA GLU A 200 20.85 13.02 22.72
C GLU A 200 21.05 11.57 22.22
N PRO A 201 21.87 10.73 22.88
CA PRO A 201 22.15 9.36 22.44
C PRO A 201 20.94 8.45 22.25
N ALA A 202 19.82 8.76 22.93
CA ALA A 202 18.54 8.05 22.83
C ALA A 202 17.73 8.40 21.56
N VAL A 203 18.10 9.48 20.84
CA VAL A 203 17.44 9.90 19.59
C VAL A 203 17.87 9.04 18.40
N PHE A 204 19.15 8.65 18.32
CA PHE A 204 19.66 7.88 17.16
C PHE A 204 18.88 6.58 16.90
N PRO A 205 18.55 5.73 17.89
CA PRO A 205 17.73 4.53 17.65
C PRO A 205 16.34 4.85 17.09
N LEU A 206 15.70 5.94 17.53
CA LEU A 206 14.39 6.37 17.00
C LEU A 206 14.50 6.76 15.51
N VAL A 207 15.51 7.55 15.15
CA VAL A 207 15.73 8.04 13.78
C VAL A 207 16.09 6.88 12.84
N ILE A 208 16.96 5.97 13.28
CA ILE A 208 17.36 4.78 12.51
C ILE A 208 16.15 3.85 12.28
N ARG A 209 15.31 3.65 13.30
CA ARG A 209 14.08 2.86 13.21
C ARG A 209 13.05 3.52 12.31
N ALA A 210 12.91 4.84 12.36
CA ALA A 210 12.04 5.60 11.46
C ALA A 210 12.52 5.58 10.00
N GLY A 211 13.83 5.60 9.77
CA GLY A 211 14.46 5.50 8.45
C GLY A 211 14.54 4.08 7.86
N GLY A 212 14.20 3.03 8.63
CA GLY A 212 14.08 1.66 8.12
C GLY A 212 15.36 1.08 7.49
N GLY A 213 16.55 1.54 7.93
CA GLY A 213 17.84 1.13 7.35
C GLY A 213 18.20 1.77 6.01
N SER A 214 17.38 2.70 5.50
CA SER A 214 17.65 3.52 4.31
C SER A 214 18.43 4.78 4.72
N ALA A 215 19.64 4.97 4.18
CA ALA A 215 20.47 6.14 4.51
C ALA A 215 19.78 7.45 4.13
N ARG A 216 19.12 7.49 2.96
CA ARG A 216 18.37 8.67 2.51
C ARG A 216 17.24 9.03 3.47
N ASP A 217 16.47 8.04 3.90
CA ASP A 217 15.27 8.29 4.70
C ASP A 217 15.64 8.58 6.16
N THR A 218 16.62 7.86 6.74
CA THR A 218 17.22 8.19 8.06
C THR A 218 17.75 9.63 8.10
N LEU A 219 18.51 10.06 7.08
CA LEU A 219 19.02 11.43 7.03
C LEU A 219 17.92 12.47 6.79
N SER A 220 16.87 12.13 6.05
CA SER A 220 15.70 13.01 5.87
C SER A 220 14.92 13.20 7.17
N VAL A 221 14.84 12.15 8.00
CA VAL A 221 14.23 12.20 9.34
C VAL A 221 15.10 13.01 10.31
N MET A 222 16.42 12.84 10.29
CA MET A 222 17.33 13.65 11.11
C MET A 222 17.27 15.14 10.72
N ASP A 223 17.26 15.45 9.42
CA ASP A 223 17.15 16.81 8.89
C ASP A 223 15.88 17.54 9.41
N GLN A 224 14.75 16.83 9.54
CA GLN A 224 13.52 17.37 10.14
C GLN A 224 13.66 17.68 11.64
N LEU A 225 14.37 16.83 12.40
CA LEU A 225 14.64 17.08 13.82
C LEU A 225 15.59 18.27 14.02
N LEU A 226 16.64 18.35 13.21
CA LEU A 226 17.61 19.45 13.23
C LEU A 226 16.98 20.78 12.81
N ALA A 227 16.12 20.79 11.78
CA ALA A 227 15.37 21.98 11.37
C ALA A 227 14.45 22.53 12.48
N GLY A 228 14.04 21.68 13.43
CA GLY A 228 13.35 22.12 14.64
C GLY A 228 14.29 22.62 15.74
N ALA A 229 15.49 22.06 15.87
CA ALA A 229 16.34 22.08 17.06
C ALA A 229 16.47 23.47 17.74
N GLY A 230 16.41 23.47 19.07
CA GLY A 230 16.62 24.68 19.88
C GLY A 230 18.10 24.87 20.23
N PRO A 231 18.45 25.84 21.11
CA PRO A 231 19.80 25.96 21.64
C PRO A 231 20.24 24.71 22.41
N GLU A 232 19.30 23.96 22.98
CA GLU A 232 19.52 22.66 23.65
C GLU A 232 19.86 21.51 22.68
N GLY A 233 19.77 21.72 21.36
CA GLY A 233 19.93 20.68 20.34
C GLY A 233 18.67 19.83 20.11
N VAL A 234 18.86 18.54 19.80
CA VAL A 234 17.79 17.56 19.58
C VAL A 234 17.66 16.64 20.79
N THR A 235 16.57 16.83 21.55
CA THR A 235 16.23 16.05 22.74
C THR A 235 15.30 14.87 22.43
N TYR A 236 15.31 13.83 23.26
CA TYR A 236 14.47 12.64 23.12
C TYR A 236 12.98 12.98 23.09
N ALA A 237 12.50 13.77 24.06
CA ALA A 237 11.08 14.17 24.14
C ALA A 237 10.60 14.85 22.83
N ARG A 238 11.45 15.70 22.25
CA ARG A 238 11.17 16.36 20.98
C ARG A 238 11.17 15.40 19.80
N ALA A 239 12.09 14.44 19.77
CA ALA A 239 12.13 13.41 18.74
C ALA A 239 10.85 12.56 18.77
N VAL A 240 10.39 12.13 19.95
CA VAL A 240 9.11 11.42 20.09
C VAL A 240 7.94 12.26 19.55
N SER A 241 7.83 13.52 19.95
CA SER A 241 6.75 14.42 19.49
C SER A 241 6.74 14.67 17.98
N LEU A 242 7.90 14.82 17.34
CA LEU A 242 7.98 15.12 15.90
C LEU A 242 7.83 13.87 15.04
N LEU A 243 8.41 12.74 15.46
CA LEU A 243 8.34 11.48 14.73
C LEU A 243 6.99 10.75 14.90
N GLY A 244 6.15 11.19 15.85
CA GLY A 244 4.88 10.55 16.18
C GLY A 244 5.04 9.13 16.73
N VAL A 245 6.25 8.76 17.16
CA VAL A 245 6.56 7.44 17.74
C VAL A 245 5.69 7.24 18.98
N THR A 246 5.15 6.04 19.13
CA THR A 246 4.38 5.69 20.32
C THR A 246 5.26 5.80 21.56
N ASP A 247 4.79 6.53 22.57
CA ASP A 247 5.44 6.52 23.89
C ASP A 247 5.51 5.08 24.41
N VAL A 248 6.69 4.67 24.89
CA VAL A 248 6.91 3.31 25.41
C VAL A 248 5.98 3.05 26.60
N ALA A 249 5.61 4.08 27.37
CA ALA A 249 4.61 3.97 28.43
C ALA A 249 3.23 3.54 27.91
N LEU A 250 2.77 4.00 26.74
CA LEU A 250 1.49 3.56 26.16
C LEU A 250 1.54 2.09 25.69
N ILE A 251 2.71 1.62 25.25
CA ILE A 251 2.93 0.22 24.92
C ILE A 251 2.94 -0.64 26.20
N ASP A 252 3.63 -0.20 27.24
CA ASP A 252 3.66 -0.88 28.54
C ASP A 252 2.27 -0.96 29.19
N GLU A 253 1.51 0.15 29.20
CA GLU A 253 0.11 0.20 29.65
C GLU A 253 -0.79 -0.78 28.88
N MET A 254 -0.64 -0.86 27.55
CA MET A 254 -1.40 -1.78 26.71
C MET A 254 -1.07 -3.25 27.02
N ILE A 255 0.22 -3.58 27.15
CA ILE A 255 0.70 -4.94 27.44
C ILE A 255 0.25 -5.37 28.85
N ASP A 256 0.40 -4.53 29.86
CA ASP A 256 -0.05 -4.84 31.22
C ASP A 256 -1.59 -4.96 31.31
N ALA A 257 -2.35 -4.11 30.62
CA ALA A 257 -3.81 -4.23 30.57
C ALA A 257 -4.27 -5.50 29.83
N LEU A 258 -3.60 -5.89 28.74
CA LEU A 258 -3.86 -7.16 28.03
C LEU A 258 -3.57 -8.38 28.93
N GLY A 259 -2.47 -8.35 29.68
CA GLY A 259 -2.09 -9.39 30.65
C GLY A 259 -3.02 -9.49 31.86
N ALA A 260 -3.50 -8.35 32.37
CA ALA A 260 -4.54 -8.29 33.41
C ALA A 260 -5.94 -8.66 32.88
N HIS A 261 -6.12 -8.71 31.56
CA HIS A 261 -7.40 -8.75 30.85
C HIS A 261 -8.33 -7.57 31.22
N ASP A 262 -7.76 -6.41 31.52
CA ASP A 262 -8.50 -5.19 31.80
C ASP A 262 -8.93 -4.49 30.51
N GLY A 263 -10.18 -4.75 30.10
CA GLY A 263 -10.78 -4.07 28.95
C GLY A 263 -10.86 -2.54 29.12
N ALA A 264 -11.04 -2.03 30.34
CA ALA A 264 -11.11 -0.58 30.57
C ALA A 264 -9.73 0.07 30.36
N GLY A 265 -8.66 -0.56 30.86
CA GLY A 265 -7.28 -0.18 30.58
C GLY A 265 -6.95 -0.23 29.09
N VAL A 266 -7.26 -1.32 28.40
CA VAL A 266 -7.00 -1.50 26.95
C VAL A 266 -7.68 -0.42 26.11
N PHE A 267 -9.01 -0.26 26.22
CA PHE A 267 -9.73 0.75 25.42
C PHE A 267 -9.43 2.19 25.89
N GLY A 268 -9.11 2.40 27.17
CA GLY A 268 -8.62 3.67 27.68
C GLY A 268 -7.28 4.08 27.06
N THR A 269 -6.39 3.12 26.83
CA THR A 269 -5.10 3.36 26.15
C THR A 269 -5.31 3.71 24.67
N VAL A 270 -6.20 3.00 23.96
CA VAL A 270 -6.58 3.36 22.58
C VAL A 270 -7.22 4.76 22.50
N HIS A 271 -8.02 5.15 23.50
CA HIS A 271 -8.56 6.51 23.56
C HIS A 271 -7.46 7.55 23.76
N ARG A 272 -6.55 7.36 24.74
CA ARG A 272 -5.40 8.28 24.97
C ARG A 272 -4.54 8.43 23.72
N LEU A 273 -4.26 7.34 23.01
CA LEU A 273 -3.51 7.32 21.76
C LEU A 273 -4.11 8.27 20.71
N VAL A 274 -5.44 8.19 20.53
CA VAL A 274 -6.16 8.98 19.54
C VAL A 274 -6.29 10.45 19.95
N GLU A 275 -6.51 10.75 21.24
CA GLU A 275 -6.53 12.13 21.74
C GLU A 275 -5.16 12.81 21.63
N ALA A 276 -4.07 12.05 21.80
CA ALA A 276 -2.70 12.50 21.56
C ALA A 276 -2.34 12.63 20.06
N GLY A 277 -3.22 12.20 19.15
CA GLY A 277 -3.02 12.32 17.70
C GLY A 277 -2.05 11.31 17.09
N HIS A 278 -1.66 10.24 17.80
CA HIS A 278 -0.81 9.19 17.27
C HIS A 278 -1.56 8.32 16.23
N ASP A 279 -0.83 7.83 15.23
CA ASP A 279 -1.38 6.95 14.20
C ASP A 279 -1.67 5.53 14.75
N PRO A 280 -2.92 5.02 14.67
CA PRO A 280 -3.27 3.68 15.17
C PRO A 280 -2.49 2.54 14.50
N ARG A 281 -2.05 2.71 13.24
CA ARG A 281 -1.29 1.69 12.51
C ARG A 281 0.18 1.67 12.93
N ARG A 282 0.77 2.84 13.22
CA ARG A 282 2.07 2.96 13.89
C ARG A 282 2.05 2.30 15.26
N PHE A 283 1.05 2.60 16.09
CA PHE A 283 0.86 1.95 17.38
C PHE A 283 0.77 0.43 17.29
N ALA A 284 -0.04 -0.10 16.36
CA ALA A 284 -0.14 -1.54 16.13
C ALA A 284 1.20 -2.15 15.67
N SER A 285 2.05 -1.38 14.96
CA SER A 285 3.37 -1.83 14.53
C SER A 285 4.35 -1.90 15.72
N ASP A 286 4.39 -0.83 16.53
CA ASP A 286 5.22 -0.76 17.75
C ASP A 286 4.77 -1.82 18.79
N LEU A 287 3.46 -2.11 18.88
CA LEU A 287 2.89 -3.18 19.72
C LEU A 287 3.29 -4.58 19.22
N LEU A 288 3.32 -4.80 17.91
CA LEU A 288 3.78 -6.08 17.35
C LEU A 288 5.27 -6.32 17.62
N ASP A 289 6.11 -5.29 17.47
CA ASP A 289 7.53 -5.36 17.84
C ASP A 289 7.70 -5.72 19.31
N ARG A 290 6.93 -5.09 20.22
CA ARG A 290 6.95 -5.47 21.65
C ARG A 290 6.49 -6.91 21.88
N LEU A 291 5.41 -7.35 21.25
CA LEU A 291 4.92 -8.73 21.39
C LEU A 291 5.97 -9.75 20.91
N ARG A 292 6.66 -9.48 19.79
CA ARG A 292 7.80 -10.28 19.33
C ARG A 292 8.90 -10.34 20.39
N ASP A 293 9.29 -9.21 20.97
CA ASP A 293 10.38 -9.17 21.93
C ASP A 293 10.03 -9.89 23.24
N LEU A 294 8.76 -9.89 23.65
CA LEU A 294 8.27 -10.70 24.77
C LEU A 294 8.30 -12.21 24.45
N VAL A 295 7.93 -12.61 23.23
CA VAL A 295 8.09 -14.02 22.78
C VAL A 295 9.56 -14.43 22.77
N LEU A 296 10.46 -13.54 22.32
CA LEU A 296 11.91 -13.78 22.34
C LEU A 296 12.46 -13.92 23.77
N LEU A 297 12.06 -13.07 24.72
CA LEU A 297 12.46 -13.20 26.12
C LEU A 297 11.93 -14.48 26.78
N HIS A 298 10.71 -14.92 26.42
CA HIS A 298 10.17 -16.19 26.90
C HIS A 298 10.98 -17.39 26.38
N ALA A 299 11.49 -17.34 25.14
CA ALA A 299 12.29 -18.41 24.56
C ALA A 299 13.78 -18.35 24.95
N VAL A 300 14.30 -17.14 25.16
CA VAL A 300 15.71 -16.83 25.42
C VAL A 300 15.78 -15.71 26.48
N PRO A 301 15.81 -16.05 27.78
CA PRO A 301 15.77 -15.04 28.86
C PRO A 301 16.94 -14.05 28.84
N ASP A 302 18.08 -14.42 28.26
CA ASP A 302 19.27 -13.57 28.06
C ASP A 302 19.31 -12.88 26.67
N ALA A 303 18.18 -12.77 25.97
CA ALA A 303 18.08 -12.19 24.63
C ALA A 303 18.64 -10.75 24.53
N GLY A 304 18.50 -9.94 25.59
CA GLY A 304 19.07 -8.59 25.64
C GLY A 304 20.59 -8.58 25.63
N GLU A 305 21.24 -9.44 26.42
CA GLU A 305 22.71 -9.56 26.47
C GLU A 305 23.29 -10.09 25.15
N ARG A 306 22.54 -10.94 24.45
CA ARG A 306 22.91 -11.47 23.13
C ARG A 306 22.66 -10.49 21.98
N GLY A 307 22.13 -9.29 22.24
CA GLY A 307 21.78 -8.31 21.22
C GLY A 307 20.63 -8.74 20.30
N LEU A 308 19.79 -9.70 20.73
CA LEU A 308 18.59 -10.11 20.00
C LEU A 308 17.43 -9.10 20.16
N ILE A 309 17.48 -8.28 21.22
CA ILE A 309 16.51 -7.22 21.53
C ILE A 309 17.27 -5.93 21.81
N ASP A 310 17.04 -4.90 21.00
CA ASP A 310 17.61 -3.56 21.16
C ASP A 310 16.72 -2.71 22.08
N ALA A 311 16.89 -2.88 23.38
CA ALA A 311 16.16 -2.16 24.43
C ALA A 311 17.06 -1.82 25.64
N PRO A 312 16.83 -0.67 26.33
CA PRO A 312 17.54 -0.34 27.57
C PRO A 312 17.34 -1.39 28.67
N ALA A 313 18.31 -1.54 29.58
CA ALA A 313 18.26 -2.51 30.68
C ALA A 313 17.04 -2.36 31.61
N GLU A 314 16.60 -1.13 31.85
CA GLU A 314 15.37 -0.83 32.59
C GLU A 314 14.13 -1.40 31.86
N GLN A 315 14.06 -1.19 30.54
CA GLN A 315 12.97 -1.71 29.71
C GLN A 315 12.95 -3.24 29.66
N LEU A 316 14.13 -3.88 29.54
CA LEU A 316 14.26 -5.34 29.58
C LEU A 316 13.75 -5.92 30.91
N THR A 317 13.99 -5.22 32.02
CA THR A 317 13.48 -5.61 33.35
C THR A 317 11.95 -5.57 33.40
N THR A 318 11.34 -4.49 32.88
CA THR A 318 9.87 -4.39 32.73
C THR A 318 9.32 -5.49 31.83
N MET A 319 9.97 -5.77 30.70
CA MET A 319 9.55 -6.77 29.73
C MET A 319 9.57 -8.20 30.30
N LEU A 320 10.61 -8.57 31.06
CA LEU A 320 10.64 -9.85 31.78
C LEU A 320 9.42 -10.00 32.71
N GLY A 321 9.06 -8.95 33.46
CA GLY A 321 7.85 -8.93 34.29
C GLY A 321 6.53 -8.98 33.50
N GLN A 322 6.52 -8.62 32.21
CA GLN A 322 5.36 -8.73 31.32
C GLN A 322 5.21 -10.17 30.76
N VAL A 323 6.34 -10.85 30.48
CA VAL A 323 6.36 -12.24 29.99
C VAL A 323 5.62 -13.17 30.93
N ASP A 324 5.93 -13.12 32.23
CA ASP A 324 5.33 -13.99 33.26
C ASP A 324 3.80 -13.82 33.39
N LYS A 325 3.29 -12.60 33.14
CA LYS A 325 1.85 -12.30 33.21
C LYS A 325 1.09 -12.86 32.01
N ILE A 326 1.63 -12.67 30.81
CA ILE A 326 0.91 -12.97 29.55
C ILE A 326 1.14 -14.40 29.06
N GLY A 327 2.35 -14.95 29.21
CA GLY A 327 2.73 -16.32 28.83
C GLY A 327 2.68 -16.65 27.33
N ALA A 328 3.37 -17.72 26.93
CA ALA A 328 3.70 -18.01 25.53
C ALA A 328 2.50 -18.15 24.58
N GLY A 329 1.44 -18.88 24.98
CA GLY A 329 0.28 -19.11 24.11
C GLY A 329 -0.46 -17.81 23.78
N SER A 330 -0.69 -16.97 24.81
CA SER A 330 -1.34 -15.68 24.65
C SER A 330 -0.45 -14.69 23.89
N LEU A 331 0.86 -14.61 24.17
CA LEU A 331 1.81 -13.74 23.47
C LEU A 331 1.84 -14.03 21.96
N THR A 332 1.96 -15.31 21.59
CA THR A 332 2.00 -15.75 20.18
C THR A 332 0.69 -15.40 19.46
N ARG A 333 -0.45 -15.72 20.08
CA ARG A 333 -1.78 -15.39 19.56
C ARG A 333 -1.99 -13.88 19.40
N TYR A 334 -1.50 -13.06 20.33
CA TYR A 334 -1.58 -11.60 20.23
C TYR A 334 -0.73 -11.09 19.07
N ALA A 335 0.49 -11.60 18.89
CA ALA A 335 1.34 -11.24 17.76
C ALA A 335 0.69 -11.58 16.41
N GLU A 336 0.07 -12.76 16.27
CA GLU A 336 -0.69 -13.14 15.08
C GLU A 336 -1.89 -12.22 14.81
N ILE A 337 -2.67 -11.87 15.84
CA ILE A 337 -3.82 -10.97 15.69
C ILE A 337 -3.35 -9.60 15.19
N VAL A 338 -2.32 -9.02 15.81
CA VAL A 338 -1.81 -7.70 15.42
C VAL A 338 -1.14 -7.74 14.04
N HIS A 339 -0.39 -8.80 13.71
CA HIS A 339 0.23 -8.96 12.39
C HIS A 339 -0.80 -8.98 11.25
N ASN A 340 -1.86 -9.80 11.39
CA ASN A 340 -2.94 -9.81 10.40
C ASN A 340 -3.69 -8.47 10.35
N GLY A 341 -3.93 -7.86 11.52
CA GLY A 341 -4.53 -6.53 11.63
C GLY A 341 -3.76 -5.41 10.92
N LEU A 342 -2.41 -5.48 10.90
CA LEU A 342 -1.57 -4.53 10.16
C LEU A 342 -1.71 -4.65 8.63
N ILE A 343 -2.15 -5.81 8.13
CA ILE A 343 -2.53 -6.02 6.74
C ILE A 343 -3.89 -5.35 6.49
N ASP A 344 -4.89 -5.62 7.34
CA ASP A 344 -6.24 -5.04 7.25
C ASP A 344 -6.24 -3.49 7.38
N MET A 345 -5.33 -2.92 8.17
CA MET A 345 -5.14 -1.47 8.29
C MET A 345 -4.59 -0.81 7.02
N ARG A 346 -4.09 -1.57 6.03
CA ARG A 346 -3.49 -1.02 4.81
C ARG A 346 -4.56 -0.48 3.86
N GLY A 347 -4.82 0.82 3.95
CA GLY A 347 -5.87 1.51 3.18
C GLY A 347 -7.23 1.55 3.86
N ALA A 348 -7.31 1.16 5.14
CA ALA A 348 -8.53 1.27 5.94
C ALA A 348 -8.93 2.74 6.12
N THR A 349 -10.22 3.05 5.90
CA THR A 349 -10.77 4.40 6.12
C THR A 349 -10.98 4.75 7.60
N ALA A 350 -10.97 3.76 8.49
CA ALA A 350 -11.07 3.94 9.93
C ALA A 350 -10.05 3.07 10.70
N PRO A 351 -8.74 3.39 10.67
CA PRO A 351 -7.69 2.60 11.32
C PRO A 351 -7.91 2.41 12.84
N ARG A 352 -8.52 3.41 13.50
CA ARG A 352 -8.94 3.33 14.91
C ARG A 352 -9.90 2.17 15.18
N LEU A 353 -10.94 2.02 14.36
CA LEU A 353 -11.93 0.94 14.52
C LEU A 353 -11.27 -0.42 14.35
N VAL A 354 -10.34 -0.55 13.39
CA VAL A 354 -9.57 -1.78 13.21
C VAL A 354 -8.76 -2.08 14.48
N LEU A 355 -8.06 -1.10 15.06
CA LEU A 355 -7.30 -1.27 16.31
C LEU A 355 -8.21 -1.70 17.49
N GLU A 356 -9.39 -1.08 17.64
CA GLU A 356 -10.37 -1.44 18.67
C GLU A 356 -10.89 -2.88 18.49
N LEU A 357 -11.09 -3.34 17.24
CA LEU A 357 -11.46 -4.73 16.93
C LEU A 357 -10.32 -5.73 17.22
N LEU A 358 -9.06 -5.37 16.94
CA LEU A 358 -7.90 -6.21 17.30
C LEU A 358 -7.77 -6.36 18.82
N CYS A 359 -7.92 -5.26 19.57
CA CYS A 359 -7.93 -5.26 21.02
C CYS A 359 -9.06 -6.15 21.58
N SER A 360 -10.26 -6.05 21.00
CA SER A 360 -11.40 -6.92 21.33
C SER A 360 -11.08 -8.40 21.11
N ARG A 361 -10.45 -8.75 19.97
CA ARG A 361 -10.05 -10.13 19.66
C ARG A 361 -8.98 -10.65 20.62
N MET A 362 -7.99 -9.84 21.01
CA MET A 362 -6.97 -10.25 21.98
C MET A 362 -7.60 -10.58 23.35
N LEU A 363 -8.48 -9.72 23.85
CA LEU A 363 -9.20 -9.92 25.11
C LEU A 363 -10.16 -11.12 25.11
N LEU A 364 -10.66 -11.56 23.95
CA LEU A 364 -11.68 -12.61 23.81
C LEU A 364 -11.16 -13.87 23.07
N PRO A 365 -10.54 -14.84 23.76
CA PRO A 365 -10.12 -16.12 23.16
C PRO A 365 -11.29 -16.92 22.60
N GLY A 366 -12.39 -16.98 23.35
CA GLY A 366 -13.58 -17.76 22.99
C GLY A 366 -14.37 -17.22 21.80
N ALA A 367 -13.91 -16.15 21.15
CA ALA A 367 -14.45 -15.66 19.88
C ALA A 367 -13.71 -16.22 18.65
N ALA A 368 -12.74 -17.12 18.84
CA ALA A 368 -12.00 -17.78 17.76
C ALA A 368 -11.98 -19.30 17.96
N ASP A 369 -12.48 -20.04 16.95
CA ASP A 369 -12.50 -21.49 16.93
C ASP A 369 -11.21 -22.04 16.27
N ASN A 370 -10.05 -21.77 16.87
CA ASN A 370 -8.76 -22.27 16.39
C ASN A 370 -7.85 -22.80 17.51
N GLU A 371 -6.82 -23.56 17.14
CA GLU A 371 -5.90 -24.23 18.06
C GLU A 371 -5.15 -23.22 18.95
N ALA A 372 -4.71 -22.09 18.40
CA ALA A 372 -4.08 -21.01 19.17
C ALA A 372 -5.00 -20.44 20.28
N ALA A 373 -6.32 -20.32 20.03
CA ALA A 373 -7.28 -19.91 21.04
C ALA A 373 -7.56 -21.01 22.08
N LEU A 374 -7.42 -22.29 21.73
CA LEU A 374 -7.47 -23.40 22.68
C LEU A 374 -6.23 -23.40 23.58
N LEU A 375 -5.03 -23.23 23.02
CA LEU A 375 -3.77 -23.12 23.76
C LEU A 375 -3.81 -21.93 24.73
N ASP A 376 -4.19 -20.73 24.28
CA ASP A 376 -4.40 -19.54 25.14
C ASP A 376 -5.38 -19.82 26.31
N ARG A 377 -6.39 -20.68 26.10
CA ARG A 377 -7.32 -21.08 27.17
C ARG A 377 -6.73 -22.11 28.13
N ILE A 378 -5.88 -23.03 27.66
CA ILE A 378 -5.17 -24.02 28.49
C ILE A 378 -4.13 -23.31 29.36
N ASP A 379 -3.28 -22.49 28.74
CA ASP A 379 -2.31 -21.58 29.38
C ASP A 379 -2.95 -20.81 30.56
N ARG A 380 -4.14 -20.23 30.34
CA ARG A 380 -4.89 -19.49 31.36
C ARG A 380 -5.44 -20.38 32.47
N LEU A 381 -5.78 -21.63 32.20
CA LEU A 381 -6.25 -22.58 33.22
C LEU A 381 -5.08 -23.05 34.08
N GLU A 382 -3.94 -23.38 33.46
CA GLU A 382 -2.72 -23.79 34.17
C GLU A 382 -2.19 -22.66 35.07
N ARG A 383 -2.15 -21.42 34.56
CA ARG A 383 -1.74 -20.23 35.35
C ARG A 383 -2.78 -19.80 36.41
N ARG A 384 -4.03 -20.23 36.31
CA ARG A 384 -5.08 -19.98 37.33
C ARG A 384 -5.27 -21.12 38.32
N ALA A 385 -4.65 -22.27 38.11
CA ALA A 385 -4.73 -23.39 39.04
C ALA A 385 -4.02 -23.01 40.36
N PRO A 386 -4.72 -22.86 41.49
CA PRO A 386 -4.05 -22.89 42.78
C PRO A 386 -3.46 -24.29 42.94
N ALA A 387 -2.29 -24.40 43.58
CA ALA A 387 -1.85 -25.68 44.09
C ALA A 387 -2.99 -26.29 44.93
N VAL A 388 -3.44 -27.50 44.57
CA VAL A 388 -4.58 -28.16 45.22
C VAL A 388 -4.19 -28.47 46.66
N ALA A 389 -4.51 -27.53 47.56
CA ALA A 389 -4.45 -27.77 48.98
C ALA A 389 -5.42 -28.91 49.31
N PRO A 390 -5.01 -29.94 50.07
CA PRO A 390 -5.86 -31.07 50.36
C PRO A 390 -7.11 -30.60 51.11
N ALA A 391 -8.28 -30.93 50.57
CA ALA A 391 -9.55 -30.54 51.17
C ALA A 391 -9.67 -31.09 52.61
N PRO A 392 -10.19 -30.31 53.57
CA PRO A 392 -10.42 -30.81 54.92
C PRO A 392 -11.42 -31.97 54.89
N ALA A 393 -11.12 -33.04 55.61
CA ALA A 393 -11.89 -34.27 55.57
C ALA A 393 -13.35 -34.05 56.02
N VAL A 394 -14.28 -34.63 55.25
CA VAL A 394 -15.72 -34.56 55.52
C VAL A 394 -16.06 -35.34 56.78
N ALA A 395 -16.62 -34.66 57.79
CA ALA A 395 -17.30 -35.30 58.91
C ALA A 395 -18.77 -35.61 58.55
N ALA A 396 -19.23 -36.80 58.91
CA ALA A 396 -20.57 -37.30 58.57
C ALA A 396 -21.72 -36.54 59.30
N PRO A 397 -22.95 -36.52 58.75
CA PRO A 397 -24.02 -35.67 59.24
C PRO A 397 -24.72 -36.24 60.50
N THR A 398 -25.19 -35.34 61.35
CA THR A 398 -26.13 -35.64 62.46
C THR A 398 -27.50 -35.02 62.14
N PRO A 399 -28.65 -35.65 62.49
CA PRO A 399 -29.95 -35.20 61.96
C PRO A 399 -30.40 -33.84 62.52
N ALA A 400 -30.79 -32.93 61.62
CA ALA A 400 -31.35 -31.64 61.99
C ALA A 400 -32.86 -31.73 62.28
N ALA A 401 -33.31 -31.13 63.38
CA ALA A 401 -34.72 -30.85 63.63
C ALA A 401 -35.18 -29.63 62.78
N ALA A 402 -36.44 -29.62 62.35
CA ALA A 402 -36.96 -28.64 61.41
C ALA A 402 -37.16 -27.23 62.01
N PRO A 403 -36.89 -26.15 61.27
CA PRO A 403 -37.36 -24.81 61.58
C PRO A 403 -38.72 -24.52 60.93
N VAL A 404 -39.62 -23.88 61.68
CA VAL A 404 -40.93 -23.41 61.21
C VAL A 404 -40.79 -22.00 60.62
N ALA A 405 -41.47 -21.73 59.51
CA ALA A 405 -41.47 -20.43 58.86
C ALA A 405 -42.27 -19.37 59.63
N ALA A 406 -41.77 -18.13 59.67
CA ALA A 406 -42.51 -16.94 60.12
C ALA A 406 -42.18 -15.75 59.19
N ALA A 407 -43.22 -15.09 58.68
CA ALA A 407 -43.10 -13.91 57.83
C ALA A 407 -43.17 -12.61 58.67
N PRO A 408 -42.51 -11.51 58.25
CA PRO A 408 -42.63 -10.22 58.92
C PRO A 408 -43.86 -9.43 58.43
N THR A 409 -44.62 -8.86 59.38
CA THR A 409 -45.66 -7.84 59.15
C THR A 409 -45.36 -6.56 59.94
N ALA A 410 -45.93 -5.45 59.50
CA ALA A 410 -45.51 -4.08 59.84
C ALA A 410 -45.97 -3.54 61.22
N PRO A 411 -45.32 -2.48 61.74
CA PRO A 411 -45.81 -1.68 62.88
C PRO A 411 -46.77 -0.54 62.43
N PRO A 412 -47.52 0.08 63.37
CA PRO A 412 -48.79 0.78 63.04
C PRO A 412 -48.74 2.33 63.01
N ALA A 413 -49.81 2.92 62.49
CA ALA A 413 -50.21 4.32 62.71
C ALA A 413 -50.95 4.47 64.06
N GLY A 414 -51.12 5.66 64.66
CA GLY A 414 -50.71 7.03 64.33
C GLY A 414 -51.53 8.02 65.18
N ASP A 415 -51.39 9.34 65.00
CA ASP A 415 -52.47 10.29 65.35
C ASP A 415 -52.31 11.65 64.65
N ARG A 416 -53.42 12.37 64.42
CA ARG A 416 -53.49 13.64 63.64
C ARG A 416 -54.08 14.77 64.49
N PRO A 417 -53.90 16.05 64.08
CA PRO A 417 -55.01 16.69 63.38
C PRO A 417 -54.60 17.48 62.11
N VAL A 418 -55.59 18.08 61.45
CA VAL A 418 -55.54 18.61 60.08
C VAL A 418 -55.73 20.12 60.06
N PHE A 419 -55.02 20.86 59.18
CA PHE A 419 -55.63 22.01 58.47
C PHE A 419 -54.97 22.30 57.10
N GLN A 420 -55.62 23.16 56.30
CA GLN A 420 -55.56 23.21 54.82
C GLN A 420 -54.44 24.07 54.21
N ARG A 421 -54.16 23.81 52.91
CA ARG A 421 -53.23 24.59 52.06
C ARG A 421 -53.64 26.06 51.90
N ARG A 422 -52.64 26.95 51.81
CA ARG A 422 -52.76 28.26 51.17
C ARG A 422 -51.51 28.58 50.34
N SER A 423 -51.53 28.19 49.07
CA SER A 423 -50.56 28.64 48.07
C SER A 423 -51.18 29.74 47.21
N GLN A 424 -51.18 30.97 47.74
CA GLN A 424 -51.47 32.20 47.00
C GLN A 424 -50.52 33.32 47.45
N ALA A 425 -49.45 33.51 46.66
CA ALA A 425 -48.70 34.77 46.48
C ALA A 425 -47.83 35.31 47.67
N PRO A 426 -46.98 36.35 47.47
CA PRO A 426 -45.69 36.19 46.77
C PRO A 426 -44.48 37.01 47.34
N ALA A 427 -43.29 36.80 46.74
CA ALA A 427 -42.14 37.74 46.62
C ALA A 427 -41.30 38.05 47.90
N PRO A 428 -40.08 38.65 47.82
CA PRO A 428 -39.38 39.20 46.63
C PRO A 428 -37.90 38.79 46.43
N ALA A 429 -37.34 39.15 45.26
CA ALA A 429 -35.89 39.24 44.99
C ALA A 429 -35.62 40.30 43.88
N GLU A 430 -34.49 41.02 43.97
CA GLU A 430 -34.08 42.16 43.11
C GLU A 430 -32.54 42.37 43.23
N PRO A 431 -31.84 43.18 42.39
CA PRO A 431 -31.83 43.19 40.91
C PRO A 431 -30.43 43.49 40.26
N LYS A 432 -30.20 43.14 38.97
CA LYS A 432 -29.29 43.89 38.03
C LYS A 432 -29.31 43.34 36.57
N PRO A 433 -28.79 44.05 35.53
CA PRO A 433 -29.60 44.91 34.65
C PRO A 433 -29.55 44.58 33.14
N GLU A 434 -30.26 45.37 32.32
CA GLU A 434 -30.51 45.17 30.88
C GLU A 434 -29.80 46.19 29.95
N ALA A 435 -29.42 45.75 28.73
CA ALA A 435 -29.32 46.48 27.44
C ALA A 435 -28.41 45.70 26.45
N ALA A 436 -28.57 45.64 25.11
CA ALA A 436 -29.50 46.28 24.16
C ALA A 436 -29.75 45.39 22.91
N LYS A 437 -30.72 45.77 22.04
CA LYS A 437 -31.11 45.09 20.79
C LYS A 437 -30.51 45.71 19.51
N PRO A 438 -30.28 44.91 18.45
CA PRO A 438 -30.28 45.34 17.03
C PRO A 438 -31.69 45.23 16.37
N PRO A 439 -31.93 45.85 15.20
CA PRO A 439 -33.27 46.09 14.65
C PRO A 439 -33.84 45.00 13.73
N GLN A 440 -35.17 45.04 13.53
CA GLN A 440 -35.95 44.14 12.67
C GLN A 440 -35.94 44.57 11.18
N ARG A 441 -36.16 43.61 10.28
CA ARG A 441 -36.46 43.83 8.85
C ARG A 441 -37.96 43.54 8.58
N PRO A 442 -38.65 44.24 7.66
CA PRO A 442 -40.11 44.13 7.52
C PRO A 442 -40.61 42.78 7.00
N ALA A 443 -41.85 42.45 7.37
CA ALA A 443 -42.59 41.29 6.85
C ALA A 443 -43.29 41.60 5.52
N GLU A 444 -43.43 40.56 4.68
CA GLU A 444 -44.21 40.54 3.43
C GLU A 444 -45.32 39.47 3.59
N PRO A 445 -46.53 39.63 3.00
CA PRO A 445 -47.75 39.08 3.61
C PRO A 445 -48.08 37.62 3.28
N GLU A 446 -48.86 37.02 4.17
CA GLU A 446 -49.44 35.69 4.09
C GLU A 446 -50.53 35.58 3.01
N PRO A 447 -50.48 34.57 2.10
CA PRO A 447 -51.59 34.25 1.21
C PRO A 447 -52.60 33.29 1.87
N ALA A 448 -53.88 33.54 1.62
CA ALA A 448 -55.03 32.79 2.14
C ALA A 448 -55.15 31.34 1.57
N PRO A 449 -55.94 30.44 2.20
CA PRO A 449 -55.87 29.00 1.92
C PRO A 449 -56.61 28.58 0.64
N ALA A 450 -56.13 27.49 0.04
CA ALA A 450 -56.70 26.81 -1.13
C ALA A 450 -56.96 25.31 -0.80
N PRO A 451 -57.80 24.59 -1.57
CA PRO A 451 -58.80 23.69 -0.99
C PRO A 451 -58.35 22.23 -0.77
N ALA A 452 -59.16 21.50 -0.02
CA ALA A 452 -58.95 20.09 0.29
C ALA A 452 -58.95 19.20 -0.97
N PRO A 453 -58.07 18.17 -1.04
CA PRO A 453 -58.03 17.25 -2.16
C PRO A 453 -59.18 16.22 -2.11
N THR A 454 -59.86 16.06 -3.24
CA THR A 454 -60.75 14.93 -3.54
C THR A 454 -59.88 13.70 -3.90
N PRO A 455 -60.25 12.46 -3.51
CA PRO A 455 -59.37 11.30 -3.66
C PRO A 455 -59.25 10.80 -5.11
N GLU A 456 -58.01 10.47 -5.51
CA GLU A 456 -57.67 9.64 -6.68
C GLU A 456 -57.32 8.19 -6.23
N PRO A 457 -57.32 7.20 -7.15
CA PRO A 457 -57.86 5.88 -6.82
C PRO A 457 -56.96 4.99 -5.95
N GLU A 458 -57.64 4.22 -5.12
CA GLU A 458 -57.12 3.04 -4.42
C GLU A 458 -56.62 1.98 -5.42
N PRO A 459 -55.35 1.54 -5.35
CA PRO A 459 -54.93 0.32 -6.01
C PRO A 459 -55.50 -0.88 -5.24
N GLU A 460 -56.30 -1.68 -5.93
CA GLU A 460 -56.96 -2.89 -5.40
C GLU A 460 -55.97 -3.92 -4.80
N PRO A 461 -56.46 -4.82 -3.92
CA PRO A 461 -55.61 -5.59 -3.02
C PRO A 461 -54.84 -6.73 -3.68
N ALA A 462 -53.81 -7.17 -2.95
CA ALA A 462 -52.97 -8.35 -3.16
C ALA A 462 -53.57 -9.46 -4.06
N ALA A 463 -53.20 -9.47 -5.33
CA ALA A 463 -53.26 -10.66 -6.17
C ALA A 463 -52.15 -11.64 -5.76
N ALA A 464 -52.51 -12.93 -5.68
CA ALA A 464 -51.69 -13.99 -5.09
C ALA A 464 -50.28 -14.13 -5.68
N ALA A 465 -49.36 -14.60 -4.82
CA ALA A 465 -48.00 -14.96 -5.21
C ALA A 465 -48.00 -16.04 -6.32
N ALA A 466 -47.28 -15.76 -7.41
CA ALA A 466 -46.75 -16.79 -8.29
C ALA A 466 -45.38 -17.24 -7.75
N PRO A 467 -45.13 -18.54 -7.51
CA PRO A 467 -43.85 -19.00 -6.99
C PRO A 467 -42.77 -18.93 -8.07
N GLY A 468 -41.65 -18.23 -7.80
CA GLY A 468 -40.44 -18.33 -8.63
C GLY A 468 -39.69 -17.03 -8.98
N ALA A 469 -40.16 -15.85 -8.58
CA ALA A 469 -39.43 -14.61 -8.85
C ALA A 469 -38.27 -14.41 -7.85
N VAL A 470 -37.03 -14.69 -8.26
CA VAL A 470 -35.82 -14.40 -7.47
C VAL A 470 -35.48 -12.92 -7.58
N ASP A 471 -35.42 -12.21 -6.46
CA ASP A 471 -34.99 -10.82 -6.41
C ASP A 471 -33.44 -10.67 -6.38
N VAL A 472 -32.95 -9.52 -6.83
CA VAL A 472 -31.52 -9.15 -6.84
C VAL A 472 -30.90 -9.26 -5.43
N ALA A 473 -31.66 -8.96 -4.37
CA ALA A 473 -31.20 -9.13 -3.00
C ALA A 473 -30.92 -10.60 -2.66
N THR A 474 -31.80 -11.52 -3.06
CA THR A 474 -31.64 -12.97 -2.85
C THR A 474 -30.43 -13.51 -3.63
N LEU A 475 -30.28 -13.10 -4.90
CA LEU A 475 -29.12 -13.51 -5.71
C LEU A 475 -27.78 -13.01 -5.15
N ARG A 476 -27.75 -11.82 -4.54
CA ARG A 476 -26.56 -11.29 -3.85
C ARG A 476 -26.25 -12.03 -2.54
N GLN A 477 -27.26 -12.43 -1.78
CA GLN A 477 -27.07 -13.24 -0.57
C GLN A 477 -26.55 -14.65 -0.91
N SER A 478 -27.02 -15.25 -2.01
CA SER A 478 -26.55 -16.55 -2.51
C SER A 478 -25.27 -16.49 -3.34
N TRP A 479 -24.64 -15.31 -3.51
CA TRP A 479 -23.43 -15.15 -4.35
C TRP A 479 -22.25 -16.05 -3.93
N PRO A 480 -21.93 -16.25 -2.64
CA PRO A 480 -20.86 -17.18 -2.25
C PRO A 480 -21.16 -18.64 -2.62
N ALA A 481 -22.43 -19.06 -2.55
CA ALA A 481 -22.85 -20.40 -2.96
C ALA A 481 -22.80 -20.57 -4.49
N LEU A 482 -23.15 -19.52 -5.24
CA LEU A 482 -23.02 -19.47 -6.69
C LEU A 482 -21.55 -19.57 -7.14
N LEU A 483 -20.63 -18.84 -6.50
CA LEU A 483 -19.19 -18.97 -6.78
C LEU A 483 -18.69 -20.41 -6.52
N ALA A 484 -19.12 -21.04 -5.42
CA ALA A 484 -18.80 -22.45 -5.16
C ALA A 484 -19.36 -23.41 -6.23
N ALA A 485 -20.57 -23.16 -6.73
CA ALA A 485 -21.21 -23.94 -7.80
C ALA A 485 -20.64 -23.68 -9.21
N VAL A 486 -20.05 -22.51 -9.47
CA VAL A 486 -19.25 -22.27 -10.69
C VAL A 486 -17.90 -22.96 -10.56
N ARG A 487 -17.25 -22.92 -9.38
CA ARG A 487 -15.93 -23.53 -9.15
C ARG A 487 -15.90 -25.04 -9.37
N SER A 488 -17.02 -25.74 -9.13
CA SER A 488 -17.14 -27.19 -9.41
C SER A 488 -17.26 -27.51 -10.90
N GLN A 489 -17.65 -26.55 -11.74
CA GLN A 489 -17.77 -26.68 -13.19
C GLN A 489 -16.53 -26.14 -13.92
N SER A 490 -16.02 -24.98 -13.51
CA SER A 490 -14.85 -24.32 -14.10
C SER A 490 -14.16 -23.38 -13.11
N ARG A 491 -12.95 -23.76 -12.68
CA ARG A 491 -12.07 -22.89 -11.87
C ARG A 491 -11.65 -21.61 -12.62
N SER A 492 -11.58 -21.67 -13.94
CA SER A 492 -11.24 -20.51 -14.78
C SER A 492 -12.38 -19.46 -14.78
N THR A 493 -13.62 -19.93 -14.87
CA THR A 493 -14.81 -19.06 -14.88
C THR A 493 -15.06 -18.46 -13.49
N GLU A 494 -14.82 -19.20 -12.42
CA GLU A 494 -14.89 -18.66 -11.04
C GLU A 494 -13.85 -17.55 -10.80
N ALA A 495 -12.60 -17.74 -11.24
CA ALA A 495 -11.56 -16.70 -11.12
C ALA A 495 -11.88 -15.42 -11.93
N MET A 496 -12.68 -15.52 -12.99
CA MET A 496 -13.19 -14.34 -13.73
C MET A 496 -14.37 -13.66 -13.02
N LEU A 497 -15.11 -14.37 -12.16
CA LEU A 497 -16.25 -13.83 -11.42
C LEU A 497 -15.88 -13.14 -10.10
N THR A 498 -14.65 -13.30 -9.60
CA THR A 498 -14.19 -12.73 -8.32
C THR A 498 -14.41 -11.21 -8.22
N ASN A 499 -14.36 -10.49 -9.35
CA ASN A 499 -14.61 -9.04 -9.43
C ASN A 499 -15.89 -8.68 -10.21
N ALA A 500 -16.78 -9.66 -10.45
CA ALA A 500 -18.09 -9.42 -11.06
C ALA A 500 -19.14 -9.08 -9.99
N THR A 501 -20.08 -8.19 -10.32
CA THR A 501 -21.21 -7.84 -9.45
C THR A 501 -22.54 -7.92 -10.19
N VAL A 502 -23.57 -8.44 -9.50
CA VAL A 502 -24.94 -8.53 -10.03
C VAL A 502 -25.53 -7.12 -10.18
N GLN A 503 -25.84 -6.75 -11.43
CA GLN A 503 -26.40 -5.45 -11.80
C GLN A 503 -27.93 -5.45 -11.78
N SER A 504 -28.57 -6.40 -12.46
CA SER A 504 -30.03 -6.58 -12.48
C SER A 504 -30.41 -8.04 -12.69
N VAL A 505 -31.65 -8.39 -12.32
CA VAL A 505 -32.32 -9.64 -12.65
C VAL A 505 -33.66 -9.29 -13.27
N GLU A 506 -33.88 -9.70 -14.51
CA GLU A 506 -35.09 -9.40 -15.29
C GLU A 506 -35.69 -10.71 -15.82
N GLY A 507 -36.77 -11.16 -15.18
CA GLY A 507 -37.32 -12.50 -15.43
C GLY A 507 -36.30 -13.58 -15.08
N ASN A 508 -35.91 -14.38 -16.09
CA ASN A 508 -34.86 -15.39 -15.96
C ASN A 508 -33.48 -14.93 -16.49
N THR A 509 -33.28 -13.64 -16.75
CA THR A 509 -32.01 -13.09 -17.24
C THR A 509 -31.27 -12.35 -16.13
N ILE A 510 -30.04 -12.76 -15.86
CA ILE A 510 -29.13 -12.12 -14.91
C ILE A 510 -28.13 -11.27 -15.68
N THR A 511 -28.03 -9.98 -15.34
CA THR A 511 -26.99 -9.09 -15.85
C THR A 511 -25.87 -8.96 -14.82
N LEU A 512 -24.68 -9.42 -15.19
CA LEU A 512 -23.44 -9.27 -14.42
C LEU A 512 -22.60 -8.12 -14.98
N SER A 513 -22.05 -7.29 -14.11
CA SER A 513 -21.12 -6.22 -14.46
C SER A 513 -19.71 -6.57 -14.00
N HIS A 514 -18.71 -6.36 -14.86
CA HIS A 514 -17.30 -6.59 -14.53
C HIS A 514 -16.44 -5.35 -14.82
N THR A 515 -15.52 -5.03 -13.91
CA THR A 515 -14.72 -3.80 -13.91
C THR A 515 -13.70 -3.74 -15.05
N ALA A 516 -13.13 -4.89 -15.45
CA ALA A 516 -12.26 -4.99 -16.62
C ALA A 516 -13.02 -5.45 -17.87
N GLU A 517 -12.97 -4.67 -18.95
CA GLU A 517 -13.64 -4.94 -20.23
C GLU A 517 -13.22 -6.28 -20.90
N PRO A 518 -11.92 -6.69 -20.94
CA PRO A 518 -11.51 -7.95 -21.56
C PRO A 518 -12.11 -9.18 -20.88
N LEU A 519 -12.30 -9.10 -19.55
CA LEU A 519 -12.92 -10.16 -18.76
C LEU A 519 -14.44 -10.16 -18.90
N ALA A 520 -15.09 -8.99 -19.04
CA ALA A 520 -16.52 -8.91 -19.38
C ALA A 520 -16.84 -9.55 -20.74
N LYS A 521 -15.96 -9.39 -21.73
CA LYS A 521 -16.06 -10.07 -23.04
C LYS A 521 -15.90 -11.59 -22.89
N ARG A 522 -14.85 -12.07 -22.20
CA ARG A 522 -14.66 -13.52 -21.96
C ARG A 522 -15.79 -14.17 -21.15
N LEU A 523 -16.35 -13.46 -20.17
CA LEU A 523 -17.52 -13.92 -19.42
C LEU A 523 -18.82 -13.92 -20.26
N SER A 524 -18.83 -13.29 -21.43
CA SER A 524 -19.92 -13.33 -22.41
C SER A 524 -19.77 -14.46 -23.44
N ASP A 525 -18.65 -15.18 -23.45
CA ASP A 525 -18.47 -16.35 -24.33
C ASP A 525 -19.46 -17.46 -23.92
N PRO A 526 -20.13 -18.16 -24.85
CA PRO A 526 -21.16 -19.15 -24.55
C PRO A 526 -20.75 -20.18 -23.49
N ARG A 527 -19.51 -20.70 -23.57
CA ARG A 527 -18.95 -21.66 -22.61
C ARG A 527 -18.96 -21.14 -21.16
N ASN A 528 -18.74 -19.84 -20.97
CA ASN A 528 -18.72 -19.21 -19.65
C ASN A 528 -20.14 -18.81 -19.21
N SER A 529 -20.95 -18.22 -20.09
CA SER A 529 -22.34 -17.87 -19.76
C SER A 529 -23.17 -19.11 -19.39
N ASP A 530 -22.96 -20.24 -20.09
CA ASP A 530 -23.70 -21.48 -19.88
C ASP A 530 -23.28 -22.18 -18.57
N ALA A 531 -21.99 -22.16 -18.23
CA ALA A 531 -21.50 -22.66 -16.94
C ALA A 531 -22.06 -21.84 -15.75
N ILE A 532 -22.19 -20.52 -15.93
CA ILE A 532 -22.82 -19.66 -14.91
C ILE A 532 -24.33 -19.91 -14.85
N ALA A 533 -25.00 -20.05 -16.00
CA ALA A 533 -26.43 -20.38 -16.05
C ALA A 533 -26.74 -21.72 -15.37
N ALA A 534 -25.92 -22.75 -15.60
CA ALA A 534 -26.04 -24.05 -14.94
C ALA A 534 -25.74 -23.97 -13.43
N ALA A 535 -24.77 -23.15 -13.01
CA ALA A 535 -24.53 -22.88 -11.58
C ALA A 535 -25.74 -22.20 -10.92
N VAL A 536 -26.33 -21.19 -11.57
CA VAL A 536 -27.55 -20.51 -11.10
C VAL A 536 -28.73 -21.49 -11.04
N GLU A 537 -28.93 -22.33 -12.07
CA GLU A 537 -29.96 -23.37 -12.08
C GLU A 537 -29.78 -24.36 -10.91
N SER A 538 -28.54 -24.74 -10.58
CA SER A 538 -28.26 -25.64 -9.44
C SER A 538 -28.54 -25.02 -8.06
N VAL A 539 -28.38 -23.70 -7.91
CA VAL A 539 -28.50 -22.99 -6.61
C VAL A 539 -29.89 -22.40 -6.39
N LEU A 540 -30.59 -21.99 -7.46
CA LEU A 540 -31.87 -21.26 -7.40
C LEU A 540 -33.01 -21.96 -8.14
N GLY A 541 -32.73 -22.94 -9.00
CA GLY A 541 -33.71 -23.65 -9.83
C GLY A 541 -34.17 -22.85 -11.06
N GLY A 542 -34.49 -23.54 -12.15
CA GLY A 542 -35.02 -22.96 -13.38
C GLY A 542 -33.96 -22.57 -14.43
N LYS A 543 -34.41 -22.25 -15.65
CA LYS A 543 -33.54 -22.06 -16.83
C LYS A 543 -33.05 -20.62 -17.01
N TRP A 544 -31.95 -20.27 -16.36
CA TRP A 544 -31.42 -18.91 -16.38
C TRP A 544 -30.64 -18.56 -17.65
N GLN A 545 -30.60 -17.28 -18.00
CA GLN A 545 -29.70 -16.72 -19.01
C GLN A 545 -28.77 -15.71 -18.34
N VAL A 546 -27.51 -15.68 -18.74
CA VAL A 546 -26.49 -14.81 -18.15
C VAL A 546 -25.95 -13.86 -19.22
N ARG A 547 -26.01 -12.56 -18.95
CA ARG A 547 -25.40 -11.53 -19.78
C ARG A 547 -24.33 -10.80 -18.97
N CYS A 548 -23.13 -10.72 -19.52
CA CYS A 548 -22.03 -9.98 -18.91
C CYS A 548 -21.84 -8.65 -19.65
N VAL A 549 -21.71 -7.56 -18.90
CA VAL A 549 -21.46 -6.21 -19.45
C VAL A 549 -20.26 -5.58 -18.76
N HIS A 550 -19.54 -4.74 -19.49
CA HIS A 550 -18.54 -3.89 -18.87
C HIS A 550 -19.24 -2.72 -18.18
N GLY A 551 -18.95 -2.50 -16.90
CA GLY A 551 -19.54 -1.43 -16.12
C GLY A 551 -18.88 -1.25 -14.76
N THR A 552 -18.89 -0.01 -14.26
CA THR A 552 -18.54 0.31 -12.88
C THR A 552 -19.66 -0.07 -11.92
N ALA A 553 -19.32 -0.52 -10.71
CA ALA A 553 -20.30 -0.84 -9.68
C ALA A 553 -21.28 0.33 -9.42
N ALA A 554 -22.55 -0.01 -9.16
CA ALA A 554 -23.68 0.90 -9.35
C ALA A 554 -23.60 2.24 -8.59
N ALA A 555 -23.73 3.34 -9.32
CA ALA A 555 -24.23 4.60 -8.79
C ALA A 555 -25.77 4.56 -8.62
N ALA A 556 -26.31 5.42 -7.77
CA ALA A 556 -27.75 5.52 -7.48
C ALA A 556 -28.62 5.78 -8.73
N PRO A 557 -29.90 5.34 -8.75
CA PRO A 557 -30.68 5.24 -9.98
C PRO A 557 -31.06 6.61 -10.58
N VAL A 558 -30.60 6.84 -11.81
CA VAL A 558 -31.07 7.94 -12.68
C VAL A 558 -32.19 7.42 -13.58
N ARG A 559 -33.33 8.12 -13.61
CA ARG A 559 -34.48 7.76 -14.47
C ARG A 559 -34.13 7.94 -15.95
N PRO A 560 -34.61 7.07 -16.86
CA PRO A 560 -34.27 7.16 -18.28
C PRO A 560 -34.93 8.38 -18.95
N ALA A 561 -34.16 9.09 -19.77
CA ALA A 561 -34.66 10.18 -20.60
C ALA A 561 -35.18 9.63 -21.94
N ALA A 562 -36.46 9.81 -22.22
CA ALA A 562 -37.05 9.67 -23.56
C ALA A 562 -37.35 11.07 -24.14
N ALA A 563 -37.04 11.27 -25.42
CA ALA A 563 -37.00 12.60 -26.05
C ALA A 563 -38.38 13.26 -26.26
N LYS A 564 -38.41 14.60 -26.26
CA LYS A 564 -39.44 15.46 -26.88
C LYS A 564 -38.82 16.83 -27.29
N PRO A 565 -39.48 17.66 -28.12
CA PRO A 565 -38.80 18.42 -29.18
C PRO A 565 -38.56 19.91 -28.87
N ALA A 566 -37.86 20.59 -29.80
CA ALA A 566 -37.69 22.05 -29.81
C ALA A 566 -39.03 22.81 -29.93
N PRO A 567 -39.14 24.01 -29.33
CA PRO A 567 -39.06 25.21 -30.19
C PRO A 567 -38.41 26.48 -29.59
N GLU A 568 -37.98 27.35 -30.51
CA GLU A 568 -37.92 28.84 -30.52
C GLU A 568 -37.36 29.71 -29.36
N ARG A 569 -36.72 30.81 -29.79
CA ARG A 569 -36.11 31.86 -28.94
C ARG A 569 -36.96 33.13 -28.89
N PRO A 570 -37.06 33.80 -27.73
CA PRO A 570 -37.29 35.24 -27.64
C PRO A 570 -36.00 36.02 -27.33
N VAL A 571 -36.10 37.35 -27.40
CA VAL A 571 -34.99 38.32 -27.40
C VAL A 571 -35.08 39.25 -26.17
N VAL A 572 -34.04 40.05 -25.91
CA VAL A 572 -34.09 41.48 -25.43
C VAL A 572 -33.31 41.81 -24.11
N GLN A 573 -32.32 42.70 -24.28
CA GLN A 573 -31.71 43.71 -23.38
C GLN A 573 -31.03 43.32 -22.04
N ARG A 574 -29.78 43.80 -21.91
CA ARG A 574 -29.25 44.38 -20.67
C ARG A 574 -29.05 45.89 -20.85
N ARG A 575 -29.39 46.68 -19.83
CA ARG A 575 -29.28 48.16 -19.80
C ARG A 575 -28.13 48.60 -18.89
N SER A 576 -27.54 49.74 -19.20
CA SER A 576 -26.33 50.32 -18.63
C SER A 576 -26.54 51.16 -17.37
N GLN A 577 -25.45 51.45 -16.64
CA GLN A 577 -25.27 52.65 -15.80
C GLN A 577 -23.77 53.00 -15.66
N GLN A 578 -23.48 54.30 -15.48
CA GLN A 578 -22.13 54.94 -15.49
C GLN A 578 -21.63 55.25 -14.07
N PRO A 579 -20.39 55.77 -13.92
CA PRO A 579 -20.24 57.13 -13.37
C PRO A 579 -19.35 58.09 -14.21
N GLN A 580 -19.17 59.33 -13.72
CA GLN A 580 -18.81 60.54 -14.49
C GLN A 580 -17.36 61.06 -14.34
N GLN A 581 -16.95 61.82 -15.38
CA GLN A 581 -16.01 62.95 -15.49
C GLN A 581 -15.20 63.46 -14.26
N GLN A 582 -13.89 63.75 -14.44
CA GLN A 582 -13.30 65.11 -14.55
C GLN A 582 -11.76 65.09 -14.84
N GLN A 583 -11.16 66.26 -15.12
CA GLN A 583 -9.80 66.53 -15.68
C GLN A 583 -9.21 67.80 -14.96
N PRO A 584 -7.95 68.31 -15.18
CA PRO A 584 -6.77 67.85 -15.96
C PRO A 584 -5.38 68.11 -15.26
N ALA A 585 -4.27 68.19 -16.06
CA ALA A 585 -2.90 68.71 -15.79
C ALA A 585 -1.85 67.74 -15.17
N ALA A 586 -0.54 67.74 -15.53
CA ALA A 586 0.23 68.37 -16.64
C ALA A 586 1.61 67.65 -16.85
N ASP A 587 2.24 67.86 -18.01
CA ASP A 587 3.67 67.66 -18.40
C ASP A 587 4.38 66.29 -18.13
N THR A 588 5.28 65.74 -18.96
CA THR A 588 6.28 66.38 -19.85
C THR A 588 6.76 65.46 -21.00
N ALA A 589 7.12 66.05 -22.15
CA ALA A 589 8.07 65.60 -23.21
C ALA A 589 8.04 64.19 -23.85
N ALA A 590 7.83 64.18 -25.17
CA ALA A 590 8.24 63.15 -26.16
C ALA A 590 9.66 63.52 -26.73
N PRO A 591 10.19 62.99 -27.87
CA PRO A 591 9.72 61.98 -28.85
C PRO A 591 10.72 60.78 -28.95
N ALA A 592 10.80 59.88 -29.95
CA ALA A 592 10.20 59.70 -31.30
C ALA A 592 10.16 58.16 -31.65
N ALA A 593 9.79 57.62 -32.82
CA ALA A 593 9.41 58.17 -34.13
C ALA A 593 8.52 57.18 -34.95
N ALA A 594 8.00 57.65 -36.10
CA ALA A 594 7.74 56.93 -37.35
C ALA A 594 6.97 55.58 -37.37
N ALA A 595 5.65 55.69 -37.56
CA ALA A 595 4.81 54.80 -38.38
C ALA A 595 4.55 55.49 -39.76
N PRO A 596 3.80 54.95 -40.77
CA PRO A 596 2.87 53.83 -40.68
C PRO A 596 2.76 52.86 -41.89
N SER A 597 2.20 51.68 -41.59
CA SER A 597 1.55 50.79 -42.58
C SER A 597 0.16 51.31 -42.96
N ARG A 598 -0.31 51.05 -44.19
CA ARG A 598 -1.74 51.13 -44.55
C ARG A 598 -2.24 49.86 -45.24
N ARG A 599 -3.30 49.29 -44.67
CA ARG A 599 -4.21 48.25 -45.24
C ARG A 599 -4.95 48.84 -46.48
N PRO A 600 -5.48 48.02 -47.42
CA PRO A 600 -6.70 47.25 -47.14
C PRO A 600 -6.88 45.87 -47.82
N GLU A 601 -7.83 45.10 -47.26
CA GLU A 601 -8.52 43.91 -47.82
C GLU A 601 -9.66 44.35 -48.79
N PRO A 602 -10.53 43.46 -49.34
CA PRO A 602 -10.30 42.15 -50.00
C PRO A 602 -11.10 42.00 -51.33
N VAL A 603 -10.68 41.14 -52.28
CA VAL A 603 -11.58 40.65 -53.36
C VAL A 603 -11.30 39.18 -53.72
N ARG A 604 -12.38 38.39 -53.90
CA ARG A 604 -12.37 36.98 -54.34
C ARG A 604 -11.89 36.83 -55.80
N ARG A 605 -11.22 35.71 -56.14
CA ARG A 605 -11.46 34.95 -57.39
C ARG A 605 -10.74 33.59 -57.41
N SER A 606 -11.53 32.58 -57.79
CA SER A 606 -11.25 31.37 -58.60
C SER A 606 -9.83 30.77 -58.69
N ALA A 607 -9.76 29.44 -58.47
CA ALA A 607 -8.64 28.59 -58.89
C ALA A 607 -8.51 28.48 -60.43
N PRO A 608 -7.37 27.98 -60.93
CA PRO A 608 -7.39 26.62 -61.48
C PRO A 608 -6.23 25.72 -60.98
N ALA A 609 -6.28 24.45 -61.39
CA ALA A 609 -5.45 23.34 -60.89
C ALA A 609 -4.02 23.27 -61.46
N ALA A 610 -3.16 22.50 -60.77
CA ALA A 610 -1.91 21.93 -61.26
C ALA A 610 -1.69 20.56 -60.57
N ASP A 611 -1.01 19.63 -61.26
CA ASP A 611 -1.02 18.19 -60.97
C ASP A 611 -0.43 17.73 -59.63
N GLU A 612 -1.02 16.68 -59.08
CA GLU A 612 -0.51 15.85 -57.99
C GLU A 612 -0.13 14.47 -58.56
N PRO A 613 1.12 13.99 -58.40
CA PRO A 613 1.53 12.69 -58.96
C PRO A 613 0.94 11.51 -58.14
N PRO A 614 0.56 10.39 -58.79
CA PRO A 614 -0.05 9.26 -58.11
C PRO A 614 0.95 8.53 -57.17
N PRO A 615 0.44 7.87 -56.11
CA PRO A 615 1.27 7.09 -55.19
C PRO A 615 1.89 5.85 -55.89
N PRO A 616 3.07 5.38 -55.44
CA PRO A 616 3.73 4.23 -56.02
C PRO A 616 2.97 2.93 -55.75
N GLU A 617 2.98 2.03 -56.74
CA GLU A 617 2.44 0.67 -56.63
C GLU A 617 3.27 -0.19 -55.66
N PRO A 618 2.66 -1.19 -54.98
CA PRO A 618 3.40 -2.10 -54.11
C PRO A 618 4.33 -3.01 -54.93
N PRO A 619 5.55 -3.32 -54.44
CA PRO A 619 6.43 -4.27 -55.10
C PRO A 619 5.84 -5.69 -55.08
N ALA A 620 6.09 -6.44 -56.15
CA ALA A 620 5.56 -7.78 -56.36
C ALA A 620 6.25 -8.84 -55.48
N ASP A 621 5.45 -9.85 -55.13
CA ASP A 621 5.76 -11.21 -54.71
C ASP A 621 7.25 -11.56 -54.48
N PHE A 622 7.61 -11.66 -53.20
CA PHE A 622 8.65 -12.58 -52.75
C PHE A 622 7.97 -13.67 -51.90
N ASP A 623 8.19 -14.93 -52.26
CA ASP A 623 7.72 -16.10 -51.50
C ASP A 623 8.36 -16.13 -50.11
N GLU A 624 7.66 -15.60 -49.11
CA GLU A 624 7.96 -15.81 -47.70
C GLU A 624 7.11 -17.00 -47.21
N PRO A 625 7.71 -18.09 -46.70
CA PRO A 625 6.95 -19.27 -46.30
C PRO A 625 6.04 -18.90 -45.13
N LEU A 626 4.72 -19.16 -45.27
CA LEU A 626 3.79 -18.96 -44.16
C LEU A 626 4.24 -19.77 -42.94
N PRO A 627 4.07 -19.24 -41.71
CA PRO A 627 4.26 -20.03 -40.50
C PRO A 627 3.30 -21.23 -40.52
N PRO A 628 3.71 -22.39 -39.96
CA PRO A 628 2.90 -23.60 -39.98
C PRO A 628 1.54 -23.38 -39.30
N ASP A 629 0.53 -24.08 -39.79
CA ASP A 629 -0.81 -24.06 -39.21
C ASP A 629 -0.74 -24.67 -37.80
N PRO A 630 -1.29 -24.03 -36.74
CA PRO A 630 -1.31 -24.57 -35.38
C PRO A 630 -2.12 -25.87 -35.20
N ALA A 631 -2.69 -26.42 -36.29
CA ALA A 631 -3.11 -27.82 -36.37
C ALA A 631 -1.93 -28.80 -36.50
N SER A 632 -0.94 -28.50 -37.35
CA SER A 632 0.18 -29.42 -37.66
C SER A 632 1.12 -29.65 -36.47
N GLU A 633 1.41 -28.61 -35.70
CA GLU A 633 2.22 -28.73 -34.47
C GLU A 633 1.59 -29.67 -33.43
N ARG A 634 0.27 -29.86 -33.45
CA ARG A 634 -0.43 -30.79 -32.55
C ARG A 634 -0.43 -32.22 -33.04
N GLU A 635 -0.51 -32.42 -34.36
CA GLU A 635 -0.40 -33.75 -34.95
C GLU A 635 1.01 -34.32 -34.73
N ASP A 636 2.04 -33.48 -34.77
CA ASP A 636 3.43 -33.86 -34.44
C ASP A 636 3.63 -34.14 -32.92
N GLU A 637 2.99 -33.38 -32.02
CA GLU A 637 3.02 -33.66 -30.57
C GLU A 637 2.25 -34.94 -30.20
N GLU A 638 1.06 -35.19 -30.75
CA GLU A 638 0.32 -36.44 -30.52
C GLU A 638 1.07 -37.65 -31.11
N ALA A 639 1.69 -37.52 -32.29
CA ALA A 639 2.51 -38.59 -32.87
C ALA A 639 3.73 -38.94 -32.00
N MET A 640 4.45 -37.95 -31.46
CA MET A 640 5.57 -38.20 -30.54
C MET A 640 5.11 -38.81 -29.20
N LEU A 641 3.93 -38.46 -28.70
CA LEU A 641 3.38 -39.05 -27.47
C LEU A 641 2.94 -40.52 -27.68
N ASP A 642 2.34 -40.84 -28.83
CA ASP A 642 1.97 -42.22 -29.19
C ASP A 642 3.21 -43.09 -29.48
N GLU A 643 4.26 -42.54 -30.11
CA GLU A 643 5.51 -43.28 -30.36
C GLU A 643 6.25 -43.64 -29.05
N VAL A 644 6.19 -42.77 -28.04
CA VAL A 644 6.70 -43.05 -26.68
C VAL A 644 5.80 -44.07 -25.94
N ALA A 645 4.50 -44.09 -26.20
CA ALA A 645 3.57 -45.04 -25.59
C ALA A 645 3.63 -46.47 -26.19
N ALA A 646 4.14 -46.62 -27.42
CA ALA A 646 4.09 -47.88 -28.18
C ALA A 646 5.35 -48.78 -28.07
N ALA A 647 6.42 -48.34 -27.41
CA ALA A 647 7.68 -49.09 -27.32
C ALA A 647 7.60 -50.29 -26.32
N PRO A 648 7.88 -51.54 -26.74
CA PRO A 648 7.72 -52.72 -25.87
C PRO A 648 8.90 -52.93 -24.90
N MET A 649 8.58 -53.26 -23.65
CA MET A 649 9.53 -53.63 -22.59
C MET A 649 10.31 -54.91 -22.90
N GLY A 650 11.65 -54.85 -22.84
CA GLY A 650 12.54 -56.00 -23.07
C GLY A 650 14.01 -55.79 -22.62
N SER A 651 14.25 -56.03 -21.33
CA SER A 651 15.48 -56.29 -20.54
C SER A 651 16.82 -56.63 -21.26
N PRO A 652 18.01 -56.44 -20.62
CA PRO A 652 18.26 -56.60 -19.16
C PRO A 652 19.24 -55.61 -18.47
N ASP A 653 19.48 -55.89 -17.17
CA ASP A 653 20.45 -55.29 -16.23
C ASP A 653 20.16 -53.89 -15.65
N VAL A 654 19.10 -53.82 -14.84
CA VAL A 654 19.11 -53.03 -13.59
C VAL A 654 18.64 -53.91 -12.45
N GLN A 655 19.52 -54.23 -11.50
CA GLN A 655 19.16 -54.93 -10.27
C GLN A 655 18.36 -53.97 -9.37
N GLN A 656 17.09 -54.27 -9.11
CA GLN A 656 16.30 -53.57 -8.10
C GLN A 656 16.86 -53.92 -6.71
N HIS A 657 17.61 -52.99 -6.12
CA HIS A 657 17.96 -53.06 -4.70
C HIS A 657 16.77 -52.64 -3.83
N ASP A 658 16.59 -53.35 -2.72
CA ASP A 658 15.56 -53.06 -1.73
C ASP A 658 15.87 -51.71 -1.04
N PRO A 659 14.99 -50.70 -1.10
CA PRO A 659 15.26 -49.39 -0.52
C PRO A 659 15.50 -49.44 1.00
N ASP A 660 14.95 -50.43 1.71
CA ASP A 660 15.22 -50.62 3.14
C ASP A 660 16.71 -50.95 3.41
N GLU A 661 17.39 -51.68 2.50
CA GLU A 661 18.82 -51.99 2.66
C GLU A 661 19.72 -50.77 2.40
N GLU A 662 19.36 -49.90 1.45
CA GLU A 662 20.14 -48.69 1.18
C GLU A 662 20.05 -47.69 2.35
N ILE A 663 18.86 -47.53 2.93
CA ILE A 663 18.65 -46.73 4.13
C ILE A 663 19.50 -47.26 5.30
N ILE A 664 19.54 -48.58 5.52
CA ILE A 664 20.38 -49.18 6.57
C ILE A 664 21.88 -48.95 6.31
N LYS A 665 22.35 -49.03 5.06
CA LYS A 665 23.75 -48.71 4.70
C LYS A 665 24.10 -47.25 4.99
N LEU A 666 23.20 -46.31 4.70
CA LEU A 666 23.37 -44.87 4.94
C LEU A 666 23.48 -44.53 6.44
N PHE A 667 22.72 -45.19 7.31
CA PHE A 667 22.71 -44.92 8.76
C PHE A 667 23.65 -45.82 9.59
N SER A 668 24.25 -46.85 9.00
CA SER A 668 25.23 -47.73 9.67
C SER A 668 26.42 -46.99 10.32
N PRO A 669 27.04 -45.95 9.70
CA PRO A 669 28.13 -45.18 10.34
C PRO A 669 27.70 -44.40 11.59
N LEU A 670 26.39 -44.18 11.77
CA LEU A 670 25.80 -43.46 12.90
C LEU A 670 25.30 -44.41 14.01
N GLY A 671 25.57 -45.72 13.89
CA GLY A 671 25.25 -46.71 14.92
C GLY A 671 23.79 -47.15 14.97
N ALA A 672 22.96 -46.76 13.99
CA ALA A 672 21.57 -47.18 13.91
C ALA A 672 21.43 -48.70 13.70
N ARG A 673 20.40 -49.30 14.29
CA ARG A 673 20.00 -50.70 14.08
C ARG A 673 18.49 -50.77 13.88
N ARG A 674 18.04 -51.73 13.05
CA ARG A 674 16.61 -52.05 12.89
C ARG A 674 16.05 -52.49 14.25
N ILE A 675 14.89 -51.95 14.61
CA ILE A 675 14.05 -52.43 15.70
C ILE A 675 12.92 -53.19 15.01
N ASP A 676 12.75 -54.45 15.37
CA ASP A 676 11.71 -55.35 14.84
C ASP A 676 10.33 -55.08 15.47
#